data_AF-A0A0E2E5X4-F1
#
_entry.id   AF-A0A0E2E5X4-F1
#
_cell.length_a   1.000
_cell.length_b   1.000
_cell.length_c   1.000
_cell.angle_alpha   90.00
_cell.angle_beta   90.00
_cell.angle_gamma   90.00
#
_symmetry.space_group_name_H-M   'P 1'
#
loop_
_entity.id
_entity.type
_entity.pdbx_description
1 polymer ?
#
loop_
_entity_poly.entity_id
_entity_poly.type
_entity_poly.pdbx_seq_one_letter_code
_entity_poly.pdbx_strand_id
1 'polypeptide(L)'
;MKRLLKILTAAVAVILLFTACQQFLEDPEDFLSYWASETFVKNHSIDSAHRPDKAGVPCVGSSASVDITLSVHNPKGFSFVMPTFSAPAGIVEFKELSSPPEVGTDYELERTSSTRLKLTYKPSLLQKYEQGSGSLNPTITLKAKDGRVFKQTYTFGIKSNTPPPKPEKIVIAKTKGADSRYVLCLKFDLGEMEKMVTTSSSSTVPVHKDIEKITINGFSYDLLYKDVTSGFQKPAETTKIGSFIESGEVEKLDSSSLDVPSGKWVLYFKTEVAVESVHGLTAYEITLIDNKGVVSDIKPTGLPNKFKVTFDSQGGSIVPAQYIENNGKVTRPTDPTKAGNTLDGWYKNPAGIPGQEWDFANDTVTQDITLYANWTPVTNAKYVVKHYKEALDGTYPLEPPHADTEHKSGRPGTNAAYTPNAYEGFTYESNLTNINGIQQTSGNIAADGSTVVKLYYKRKIISVKFNPNGGNIGGNTGTVTKTGKYGAPLTAPTATKSGYTFSGWNPTPPAPALPSTFPAVNAEYTARWTPNTYYVRFNGNGNTDGSMSDQTFTYGQSQQLSANGFIKTGHTFDGWATSAGGSKVYDNQQSVSNLTNVQNGTVNLYAVWKIKTYTVTFSVAAGEGKLQGTYGTQNQTAQNGSGTKTLNSVPHGSSVSFTATADEGWEVEGWTVSSGSFATGGGSGAANATATLTVDGPKTVTVKFKPGVFDLAGGPDAWKRLKKEVEKTEGAHTITISGEITATNGPGNNGKISIRRELIIKSIGSSASLNANNLSGIFDVNNKLTLENITLKNGREPGNRTGAGAYVNSTLIMKGSSAITNCSAHKGGGVYVNNGTLIMQDSSTISSCTATDKGSGVYVAGTFEMKGNARVNTNNDVYLESGKSITVTGSLSHHPAARITPNSYTNGRVLATGAAEKANFKVTPQDGNKYWRFKKQGGEVKFVPAKLKVTFNKIKCVEVKDASSEAEYYWTMKVGKYVIAERPSNSVWDAKKGHIYEFIENGEYNKYFNWDFSYFPISEIPDINTTPKNYIPVYINIMEYDKSDPDDHIGTTKAHLTYDYDNDQWKWEYDGSQSHGNQESNPHITIGDGGEEIFTEEYRTNDGDTDVTITISWKE
;
A
#
# COMPACT_ATOMS: atom_id res chain seq x y z
N MET A 1 -70.65 47.13 18.09
CA MET A 1 -70.25 46.83 19.49
C MET A 1 -70.31 45.34 19.84
N LYS A 2 -71.45 44.63 19.86
CA LYS A 2 -71.53 43.20 20.27
C LYS A 2 -70.65 42.20 19.46
N ARG A 3 -70.05 42.61 18.34
CA ARG A 3 -69.04 41.85 17.57
C ARG A 3 -67.64 41.78 18.21
N LEU A 4 -67.34 42.62 19.21
CA LEU A 4 -65.98 42.71 19.81
C LEU A 4 -65.80 41.81 21.05
N LEU A 5 -66.82 41.72 21.91
CA LEU A 5 -66.68 41.14 23.26
C LEU A 5 -66.52 39.60 23.26
N LYS A 6 -67.15 38.89 22.30
CA LYS A 6 -67.02 37.42 22.18
C LYS A 6 -65.66 36.97 21.60
N ILE A 7 -64.95 37.84 20.88
CA ILE A 7 -63.62 37.54 20.34
C ILE A 7 -62.58 37.63 21.47
N LEU A 8 -62.70 38.61 22.37
CA LEU A 8 -61.87 38.70 23.56
C LEU A 8 -62.00 37.48 24.50
N THR A 9 -63.16 36.84 24.58
CA THR A 9 -63.37 35.71 25.52
C THR A 9 -62.72 34.41 25.06
N ALA A 10 -62.63 34.15 23.75
CA ALA A 10 -61.93 32.97 23.23
C ALA A 10 -60.40 33.11 23.31
N ALA A 11 -59.87 34.33 23.17
CA ALA A 11 -58.44 34.61 23.34
C ALA A 11 -57.92 34.25 24.74
N VAL A 12 -58.76 34.41 25.78
CA VAL A 12 -58.43 34.02 27.17
C VAL A 12 -58.30 32.50 27.33
N ALA A 13 -59.04 31.69 26.57
CA ALA A 13 -58.92 30.23 26.62
C ALA A 13 -57.62 29.73 25.98
N VAL A 14 -57.11 30.42 24.95
CA VAL A 14 -55.79 30.12 24.34
C VAL A 14 -54.66 30.41 25.33
N ILE A 15 -54.79 31.45 26.15
CA ILE A 15 -53.83 31.79 27.22
C ILE A 15 -53.80 30.71 28.33
N LEU A 16 -54.94 30.08 28.62
CA LEU A 16 -55.09 29.06 29.68
C LEU A 16 -54.66 27.63 29.29
N LEU A 17 -54.18 27.40 28.07
CA LEU A 17 -53.55 26.12 27.68
C LEU A 17 -52.02 26.16 27.69
N PHE A 18 -51.40 27.33 27.88
CA PHE A 18 -49.97 27.43 28.17
C PHE A 18 -49.63 27.11 29.64
N THR A 19 -50.61 27.05 30.54
CA THR A 19 -50.41 26.89 31.99
C THR A 19 -50.33 25.43 32.48
N ALA A 20 -50.29 24.44 31.58
CA ALA A 20 -50.32 23.01 31.93
C ALA A 20 -49.02 22.22 31.63
N CYS A 21 -48.01 22.83 31.01
CA CYS A 21 -46.71 22.22 30.75
C CYS A 21 -45.57 23.18 31.14
N GLN A 22 -45.09 23.08 32.39
CA GLN A 22 -44.15 24.03 33.01
C GLN A 22 -42.80 24.20 32.28
N GLN A 23 -42.39 23.22 31.46
CA GLN A 23 -41.09 23.18 30.76
C GLN A 23 -40.85 24.30 29.72
N PHE A 24 -41.79 25.22 29.52
CA PHE A 24 -41.63 26.43 28.70
C PHE A 24 -41.48 27.74 29.51
N LEU A 25 -41.57 27.68 30.85
CA LEU A 25 -41.76 28.89 31.69
C LEU A 25 -40.66 29.17 32.73
N GLU A 26 -39.75 28.24 33.03
CA GLU A 26 -38.66 28.50 33.99
C GLU A 26 -37.40 29.09 33.34
N ASP A 27 -37.03 28.63 32.13
CA ASP A 27 -36.08 29.35 31.27
C ASP A 27 -36.32 29.04 29.78
N PRO A 28 -37.01 29.91 29.03
CA PRO A 28 -37.20 29.74 27.59
C PRO A 28 -35.93 30.01 26.77
N GLU A 29 -34.93 30.75 27.28
CA GLU A 29 -33.63 30.84 26.62
C GLU A 29 -32.81 29.56 26.82
N ASP A 30 -32.86 28.92 27.99
CA ASP A 30 -32.22 27.61 28.19
C ASP A 30 -32.90 26.52 27.35
N PHE A 31 -34.24 26.49 27.29
CA PHE A 31 -34.99 25.57 26.42
C PHE A 31 -34.68 25.79 24.93
N LEU A 32 -34.73 27.03 24.43
CA LEU A 32 -34.43 27.31 23.02
C LEU A 32 -32.95 27.12 22.69
N SER A 33 -32.02 27.47 23.59
CA SER A 33 -30.58 27.21 23.40
C SER A 33 -30.22 25.73 23.56
N TYR A 34 -31.01 24.93 24.27
CA TYR A 34 -30.90 23.46 24.30
C TYR A 34 -31.28 22.82 22.96
N TRP A 35 -32.21 23.43 22.20
CA TRP A 35 -32.51 23.03 20.81
C TRP A 35 -31.59 23.68 19.76
N ALA A 36 -30.96 24.82 20.07
CA ALA A 36 -30.06 25.53 19.16
C ALA A 36 -28.56 25.26 19.37
N SER A 37 -28.14 24.57 20.44
CA SER A 37 -26.72 24.32 20.73
C SER A 37 -26.11 23.28 19.79
N GLU A 38 -25.22 23.71 18.90
CA GLU A 38 -24.40 22.79 18.11
C GLU A 38 -23.39 22.04 18.99
N THR A 39 -23.33 20.71 18.83
CA THR A 39 -22.40 19.83 19.54
C THR A 39 -21.57 19.05 18.53
N PHE A 40 -20.26 19.24 18.58
CA PHE A 40 -19.31 18.79 17.55
C PHE A 40 -17.92 18.50 18.12
N VAL A 41 -17.11 17.71 17.43
CA VAL A 41 -15.70 17.51 17.79
C VAL A 41 -14.89 18.73 17.31
N LYS A 42 -14.20 19.41 18.22
CA LYS A 42 -13.35 20.58 17.92
C LYS A 42 -12.02 20.17 17.28
N ASN A 43 -11.36 19.19 17.88
CA ASN A 43 -10.06 18.67 17.47
C ASN A 43 -9.82 17.27 18.04
N HIS A 44 -8.69 16.66 17.65
CA HIS A 44 -8.19 15.41 18.17
C HIS A 44 -6.72 15.55 18.61
N SER A 45 -6.26 14.69 19.51
CA SER A 45 -4.86 14.39 19.75
C SER A 45 -4.64 12.88 19.61
N ILE A 46 -3.58 12.48 18.92
CA ILE A 46 -3.10 11.10 18.92
C ILE A 46 -2.17 10.99 20.13
N ASP A 47 -2.61 10.23 21.14
CA ASP A 47 -1.97 10.19 22.45
C ASP A 47 -0.80 9.19 22.49
N SER A 48 -0.66 8.38 21.44
CA SER A 48 0.49 7.51 21.18
C SER A 48 1.57 8.20 20.33
N ALA A 49 2.82 7.73 20.44
CA ALA A 49 3.93 8.22 19.62
C ALA A 49 3.66 8.01 18.13
N HIS A 50 3.74 9.08 17.35
CA HIS A 50 3.46 9.09 15.91
C HIS A 50 4.51 9.94 15.16
N ARG A 51 4.67 9.65 13.87
CA ARG A 51 5.57 10.36 12.94
C ARG A 51 4.79 10.67 11.65
N PRO A 52 4.89 11.86 11.05
CA PRO A 52 4.21 12.14 9.79
C PRO A 52 4.84 11.36 8.63
N ASP A 53 4.02 10.97 7.65
CA ASP A 53 4.50 10.57 6.32
C ASP A 53 4.86 11.78 5.44
N LYS A 54 5.31 11.55 4.20
CA LYS A 54 5.67 12.62 3.24
C LYS A 54 4.50 13.51 2.78
N ALA A 55 3.26 13.16 3.12
CA ALA A 55 2.07 13.98 2.90
C ALA A 55 1.62 14.71 4.19
N GLY A 56 2.36 14.55 5.30
CA GLY A 56 2.04 15.14 6.59
C GLY A 56 1.03 14.34 7.42
N VAL A 57 0.62 13.14 6.98
CA VAL A 57 -0.38 12.33 7.69
C VAL A 57 0.30 11.60 8.86
N PRO A 58 -0.21 11.70 10.11
CA PRO A 58 0.30 10.94 11.24
C PRO A 58 0.26 9.41 11.02
N CYS A 59 1.43 8.78 11.07
CA CYS A 59 1.60 7.34 11.11
C CYS A 59 1.89 6.87 12.55
N VAL A 60 1.22 5.80 12.95
CA VAL A 60 1.38 5.10 14.24
C VAL A 60 1.82 3.66 14.02
N GLY A 61 2.54 3.07 14.98
CA GLY A 61 2.97 1.67 14.90
C GLY A 61 1.90 0.66 15.34
N SER A 62 1.89 -0.53 14.75
CA SER A 62 0.80 -1.51 14.89
C SER A 62 0.93 -2.56 16.00
N SER A 63 2.04 -2.58 16.75
CA SER A 63 2.26 -3.60 17.79
C SER A 63 1.56 -3.32 19.14
N ALA A 64 0.89 -2.18 19.30
CA ALA A 64 0.15 -1.79 20.50
C ALA A 64 -1.15 -1.07 20.13
N SER A 65 -2.11 -0.98 21.06
CA SER A 65 -3.29 -0.14 20.85
C SER A 65 -2.90 1.33 20.80
N VAL A 66 -3.54 2.09 19.92
CA VAL A 66 -3.34 3.53 19.73
C VAL A 66 -4.56 4.28 20.21
N ASP A 67 -4.34 5.23 21.11
CA ASP A 67 -5.40 6.06 21.68
C ASP A 67 -5.45 7.43 21.02
N ILE A 68 -6.65 7.87 20.63
CA ILE A 68 -6.93 9.21 20.09
C ILE A 68 -7.99 9.89 20.95
N THR A 69 -7.61 10.92 21.71
CA THR A 69 -8.54 11.78 22.44
C THR A 69 -9.20 12.78 21.49
N LEU A 70 -10.54 12.84 21.51
CA LEU A 70 -11.36 13.79 20.74
C LEU A 70 -11.92 14.86 21.69
N SER A 71 -11.57 16.12 21.49
CA SER A 71 -12.13 17.23 22.28
C SER A 71 -13.47 17.66 21.71
N VAL A 72 -14.54 17.58 22.50
CA VAL A 72 -15.92 17.86 22.07
C VAL A 72 -16.41 19.20 22.61
N HIS A 73 -16.98 20.04 21.74
CA HIS A 73 -17.83 21.13 22.18
C HIS A 73 -19.19 20.54 22.58
N ASN A 74 -19.46 20.47 23.88
CA ASN A 74 -20.69 19.93 24.42
C ASN A 74 -21.26 20.87 25.50
N PRO A 75 -21.74 22.07 25.13
CA PRO A 75 -22.11 23.12 26.09
C PRO A 75 -23.29 22.76 26.98
N LYS A 76 -24.18 21.84 26.55
CA LYS A 76 -25.31 21.32 27.33
C LYS A 76 -25.03 19.93 27.95
N GLY A 77 -23.78 19.44 27.92
CA GLY A 77 -23.36 18.22 28.62
C GLY A 77 -23.95 16.89 28.09
N PHE A 78 -24.59 16.89 26.90
CA PHE A 78 -25.29 15.76 26.30
C PHE A 78 -24.55 14.43 26.45
N SER A 79 -25.28 13.38 26.83
CA SER A 79 -24.75 12.03 26.93
C SER A 79 -24.86 11.32 25.59
N PHE A 80 -23.73 10.96 25.00
CA PHE A 80 -23.66 10.35 23.68
C PHE A 80 -23.95 8.83 23.69
N VAL A 81 -24.40 8.33 22.55
CA VAL A 81 -24.41 6.89 22.21
C VAL A 81 -22.99 6.52 21.79
N MET A 82 -22.43 5.47 22.40
CA MET A 82 -21.17 4.85 21.96
C MET A 82 -21.51 3.65 21.06
N PRO A 83 -20.68 3.32 20.05
CA PRO A 83 -20.89 2.16 19.20
C PRO A 83 -20.70 0.88 20.02
N THR A 84 -21.47 -0.16 19.68
CA THR A 84 -21.35 -1.50 20.29
C THR A 84 -21.31 -2.57 19.21
N PHE A 85 -20.83 -3.76 19.55
CA PHE A 85 -20.76 -4.91 18.64
C PHE A 85 -22.10 -5.21 17.92
N SER A 86 -23.23 -5.07 18.62
CA SER A 86 -24.57 -5.28 18.07
C SER A 86 -25.22 -4.05 17.43
N ALA A 87 -24.65 -2.85 17.60
CA ALA A 87 -25.18 -1.59 17.06
C ALA A 87 -24.06 -0.58 16.73
N PRO A 88 -23.25 -0.81 15.69
CA PRO A 88 -22.12 0.05 15.34
C PRO A 88 -22.49 1.27 14.45
N ALA A 89 -23.69 1.27 13.86
CA ALA A 89 -23.99 2.04 12.66
C ALA A 89 -23.97 3.58 12.83
N GLY A 90 -23.10 4.24 12.08
CA GLY A 90 -23.07 5.69 11.91
C GLY A 90 -22.71 6.47 13.16
N ILE A 91 -21.72 5.99 13.94
CA ILE A 91 -21.06 6.77 15.01
C ILE A 91 -19.58 6.94 14.69
N VAL A 92 -18.93 5.88 14.19
CA VAL A 92 -17.58 5.89 13.61
C VAL A 92 -17.64 5.17 12.26
N GLU A 93 -17.22 5.83 11.18
CA GLU A 93 -17.30 5.29 9.82
C GLU A 93 -15.96 5.41 9.07
N PHE A 94 -15.34 4.28 8.71
CA PHE A 94 -14.07 4.21 7.98
C PHE A 94 -14.31 4.13 6.46
N LYS A 95 -14.68 5.27 5.85
CA LYS A 95 -15.19 5.34 4.46
C LYS A 95 -14.18 4.99 3.37
N GLU A 96 -12.90 4.98 3.71
CA GLU A 96 -11.78 4.70 2.81
C GLU A 96 -11.35 3.21 2.84
N LEU A 97 -11.98 2.37 3.66
CA LEU A 97 -11.66 0.95 3.80
C LEU A 97 -12.70 0.06 3.09
N SER A 98 -12.21 -0.96 2.37
CA SER A 98 -13.03 -1.92 1.60
C SER A 98 -13.81 -2.91 2.46
N SER A 99 -13.44 -3.06 3.73
CA SER A 99 -14.19 -3.78 4.76
C SER A 99 -14.25 -2.90 6.01
N PRO A 100 -15.43 -2.67 6.62
CA PRO A 100 -15.53 -1.86 7.82
C PRO A 100 -14.85 -2.55 9.02
N PRO A 101 -14.05 -1.83 9.82
CA PRO A 101 -13.51 -2.34 11.07
C PRO A 101 -14.59 -2.74 12.08
N GLU A 102 -14.34 -3.80 12.85
CA GLU A 102 -15.28 -4.33 13.84
C GLU A 102 -15.10 -3.67 15.24
N VAL A 103 -16.22 -3.32 15.89
CA VAL A 103 -16.19 -2.66 17.21
C VAL A 103 -15.88 -3.66 18.31
N GLY A 104 -14.98 -3.33 19.23
CA GLY A 104 -14.48 -4.23 20.27
C GLY A 104 -13.28 -5.06 19.81
N THR A 105 -13.27 -5.52 18.55
CA THR A 105 -12.14 -6.25 17.96
C THR A 105 -11.07 -5.30 17.41
N ASP A 106 -11.44 -4.45 16.45
CA ASP A 106 -10.53 -3.57 15.70
C ASP A 106 -10.45 -2.15 16.27
N TYR A 107 -11.56 -1.62 16.81
CA TYR A 107 -11.56 -0.32 17.47
C TYR A 107 -12.62 -0.23 18.57
N GLU A 108 -12.45 0.71 19.50
CA GLU A 108 -13.43 1.09 20.52
C GLU A 108 -13.57 2.61 20.57
N LEU A 109 -14.76 3.11 20.89
CA LEU A 109 -14.99 4.53 21.19
C LEU A 109 -15.70 4.62 22.54
N GLU A 110 -15.07 5.28 23.51
CA GLU A 110 -15.62 5.52 24.84
C GLU A 110 -15.72 7.01 25.19
N ARG A 111 -16.53 7.34 26.20
CA ARG A 111 -16.71 8.69 26.72
C ARG A 111 -15.93 8.86 28.01
N THR A 112 -14.79 9.54 27.95
CA THR A 112 -13.94 9.81 29.11
C THR A 112 -14.37 11.03 29.92
N SER A 113 -15.11 11.99 29.33
CA SER A 113 -15.76 13.08 30.08
C SER A 113 -16.98 13.68 29.36
N SER A 114 -17.55 14.76 29.89
CA SER A 114 -18.57 15.54 29.18
C SER A 114 -18.07 16.16 27.87
N THR A 115 -16.78 16.51 27.81
CA THR A 115 -16.11 17.23 26.71
C THR A 115 -14.97 16.44 26.05
N ARG A 116 -14.80 15.16 26.38
CA ARG A 116 -13.83 14.26 25.73
C ARG A 116 -14.43 12.89 25.41
N LEU A 117 -14.12 12.41 24.21
CA LEU A 117 -14.22 11.00 23.83
C LEU A 117 -12.82 10.44 23.61
N LYS A 118 -12.69 9.12 23.63
CA LYS A 118 -11.45 8.40 23.36
C LYS A 118 -11.72 7.30 22.34
N LEU A 119 -11.06 7.39 21.19
CA LEU A 119 -11.12 6.39 20.12
C LEU A 119 -9.83 5.56 20.20
N THR A 120 -9.96 4.28 20.50
CA THR A 120 -8.82 3.34 20.59
C THR A 120 -8.81 2.47 19.34
N TYR A 121 -7.73 2.51 18.56
CA TYR A 121 -7.45 1.55 17.49
C TYR A 121 -6.66 0.38 18.07
N LYS A 122 -7.09 -0.85 17.81
CA LYS A 122 -6.45 -2.06 18.32
C LYS A 122 -5.43 -2.64 17.32
N PRO A 123 -4.45 -3.43 17.77
CA PRO A 123 -3.45 -4.04 16.89
C PRO A 123 -4.03 -4.80 15.69
N SER A 124 -5.21 -5.45 15.84
CA SER A 124 -5.86 -6.15 14.72
C SER A 124 -6.31 -5.25 13.59
N LEU A 125 -6.57 -3.95 13.84
CA LEU A 125 -6.84 -2.96 12.81
C LEU A 125 -5.53 -2.42 12.21
N LEU A 126 -4.59 -2.07 13.08
CA LEU A 126 -3.34 -1.43 12.67
C LEU A 126 -2.51 -2.37 11.78
N GLN A 127 -2.34 -3.63 12.20
CA GLN A 127 -1.56 -4.64 11.46
C GLN A 127 -2.15 -4.96 10.07
N LYS A 128 -3.48 -4.86 9.89
CA LYS A 128 -4.14 -5.05 8.59
C LYS A 128 -3.67 -4.04 7.53
N TYR A 129 -3.24 -2.85 7.95
CA TYR A 129 -2.96 -1.69 7.10
C TYR A 129 -1.57 -1.08 7.31
N GLU A 130 -0.65 -1.87 7.87
CA GLU A 130 0.77 -1.53 8.06
C GLU A 130 1.46 -1.12 6.75
N GLN A 131 2.64 -0.50 6.82
CA GLN A 131 3.37 0.04 5.66
C GLN A 131 2.59 1.16 4.96
N GLY A 132 1.73 1.87 5.70
CA GLY A 132 0.83 2.90 5.18
C GLY A 132 0.00 2.38 3.98
N SER A 133 -0.38 1.10 4.00
CA SER A 133 -1.04 0.43 2.86
C SER A 133 -2.52 0.77 2.74
N GLY A 134 -3.13 1.29 3.82
CA GLY A 134 -4.48 1.85 3.83
C GLY A 134 -4.55 3.18 4.59
N SER A 135 -5.71 3.82 4.48
CA SER A 135 -6.03 5.08 5.16
C SER A 135 -7.02 4.78 6.30
N LEU A 136 -6.64 5.07 7.55
CA LEU A 136 -7.43 4.72 8.74
C LEU A 136 -8.30 5.89 9.23
N ASN A 137 -8.66 6.79 8.32
CA ASN A 137 -9.41 8.01 8.61
C ASN A 137 -10.83 7.67 9.11
N PRO A 138 -11.18 8.00 10.36
CA PRO A 138 -12.52 7.78 10.89
C PRO A 138 -13.40 8.99 10.61
N THR A 139 -14.65 8.79 10.21
CA THR A 139 -15.67 9.85 10.23
C THR A 139 -16.52 9.68 11.50
N ILE A 140 -16.37 10.61 12.44
CA ILE A 140 -17.06 10.62 13.73
C ILE A 140 -18.38 11.39 13.60
N THR A 141 -19.49 10.78 13.98
CA THR A 141 -20.83 11.38 14.01
C THR A 141 -21.40 11.32 15.42
N LEU A 142 -21.61 12.46 16.06
CA LEU A 142 -22.13 12.51 17.43
C LEU A 142 -23.64 12.28 17.45
N LYS A 143 -24.09 11.34 18.30
CA LYS A 143 -25.51 11.04 18.56
C LYS A 143 -25.76 11.09 20.06
N ALA A 144 -26.79 11.81 20.50
CA ALA A 144 -27.20 11.86 21.90
C ALA A 144 -28.16 10.69 22.23
N LYS A 145 -28.17 10.24 23.49
CA LYS A 145 -29.01 9.13 23.97
C LYS A 145 -30.52 9.42 23.94
N ASP A 146 -30.90 10.68 23.79
CA ASP A 146 -32.27 11.15 23.56
C ASP A 146 -32.70 11.10 22.07
N GLY A 147 -31.84 10.59 21.19
CA GLY A 147 -32.13 10.36 19.76
C GLY A 147 -31.67 11.48 18.83
N ARG A 148 -31.16 12.61 19.32
CA ARG A 148 -30.63 13.68 18.44
C ARG A 148 -29.34 13.24 17.73
N VAL A 149 -29.25 13.53 16.43
CA VAL A 149 -28.05 13.34 15.61
C VAL A 149 -27.48 14.71 15.26
N PHE A 150 -26.23 14.98 15.63
CA PHE A 150 -25.56 16.23 15.28
C PHE A 150 -24.96 16.13 13.89
N LYS A 151 -25.32 17.07 13.00
CA LYS A 151 -24.98 17.00 11.56
C LYS A 151 -23.50 17.27 11.25
N GLN A 152 -22.75 17.87 12.17
CA GLN A 152 -21.33 18.14 11.99
C GLN A 152 -20.51 16.87 12.24
N THR A 153 -20.07 16.23 11.16
CA THR A 153 -19.15 15.08 11.20
C THR A 153 -17.71 15.54 11.28
N TYR A 154 -16.87 14.84 12.05
CA TYR A 154 -15.44 15.15 12.17
C TYR A 154 -14.59 14.01 11.61
N THR A 155 -13.67 14.33 10.70
CA THR A 155 -12.76 13.38 10.05
C THR A 155 -11.32 13.87 10.19
N PHE A 156 -10.37 12.97 10.46
CA PHE A 156 -8.96 13.30 10.59
C PHE A 156 -8.06 12.24 9.95
N GLY A 157 -6.84 12.66 9.58
CA GLY A 157 -5.85 11.83 8.92
C GLY A 157 -5.10 10.93 9.91
N ILE A 158 -5.09 9.61 9.69
CA ILE A 158 -4.23 8.68 10.44
C ILE A 158 -3.95 7.40 9.61
N LYS A 159 -2.75 6.84 9.73
CA LYS A 159 -2.33 5.59 9.07
C LYS A 159 -1.60 4.67 10.06
N SER A 160 -1.62 3.36 9.79
CA SER A 160 -0.63 2.46 10.42
C SER A 160 0.64 2.47 9.59
N ASN A 161 1.71 3.03 10.14
CA ASN A 161 3.06 2.70 9.71
C ASN A 161 4.01 2.86 10.90
N THR A 162 4.63 1.75 11.31
CA THR A 162 5.61 1.72 12.40
C THR A 162 6.87 2.43 11.92
N PRO A 163 7.29 3.54 12.55
CA PRO A 163 8.49 4.26 12.10
C PRO A 163 9.72 3.33 12.09
N PRO A 164 10.56 3.38 11.05
CA PRO A 164 11.77 2.56 10.96
C PRO A 164 12.64 2.62 12.22
N PRO A 165 13.29 1.52 12.65
CA PRO A 165 14.09 1.53 13.86
C PRO A 165 15.37 2.34 13.67
N LYS A 166 15.71 3.17 14.66
CA LYS A 166 17.06 3.74 14.78
C LYS A 166 18.09 2.63 15.05
N PRO A 167 19.38 2.82 14.71
CA PRO A 167 20.42 1.86 15.10
C PRO A 167 20.39 1.58 16.61
N GLU A 168 20.31 0.29 16.97
CA GLU A 168 20.42 -0.22 18.34
C GLU A 168 21.78 0.21 18.92
N LYS A 169 22.85 -0.05 18.17
CA LYS A 169 24.23 0.24 18.56
C LYS A 169 25.01 0.81 17.38
N ILE A 170 25.83 1.81 17.67
CA ILE A 170 26.89 2.24 16.77
C ILE A 170 28.22 1.89 17.44
N VAL A 171 29.10 1.22 16.70
CA VAL A 171 30.49 0.96 17.11
C VAL A 171 31.39 1.82 16.23
N ILE A 172 32.34 2.53 16.85
CA ILE A 172 33.40 3.23 16.13
C ILE A 172 34.51 2.23 15.82
N ALA A 173 34.84 2.13 14.55
CA ALA A 173 35.85 1.24 13.98
C ALA A 173 36.74 2.04 13.02
N LYS A 174 37.62 1.37 12.27
CA LYS A 174 38.41 2.01 11.21
C LYS A 174 38.47 1.16 9.94
N THR A 175 38.83 1.78 8.82
CA THR A 175 39.17 1.06 7.59
C THR A 175 40.54 0.39 7.72
N LYS A 176 40.67 -0.84 7.20
CA LYS A 176 41.96 -1.54 7.11
C LYS A 176 42.96 -0.78 6.25
N GLY A 177 44.22 -0.72 6.68
CA GLY A 177 45.34 -0.11 5.94
C GLY A 177 45.97 1.09 6.63
N ALA A 178 47.01 1.66 6.02
CA ALA A 178 47.79 2.76 6.62
C ALA A 178 47.00 4.07 6.73
N ASP A 179 46.33 4.50 5.66
CA ASP A 179 45.44 5.68 5.62
C ASP A 179 44.10 5.40 6.31
N SER A 180 44.14 4.94 7.56
CA SER A 180 42.95 4.51 8.30
C SER A 180 42.03 5.68 8.65
N ARG A 181 40.77 5.56 8.25
CA ARG A 181 39.70 6.51 8.58
C ARG A 181 38.64 5.87 9.45
N TYR A 182 37.97 6.68 10.28
CA TYR A 182 36.91 6.19 11.17
C TYR A 182 35.73 5.63 10.39
N VAL A 183 35.15 4.55 10.90
CA VAL A 183 33.97 3.86 10.35
C VAL A 183 32.88 3.78 11.43
N LEU A 184 31.65 4.12 11.07
CA LEU A 184 30.48 3.94 11.91
C LEU A 184 29.82 2.60 11.56
N CYS A 185 29.91 1.62 12.46
CA CYS A 185 29.26 0.31 12.29
C CYS A 185 27.86 0.36 12.92
N LEU A 186 26.83 0.47 12.09
CA LEU A 186 25.44 0.68 12.45
C LEU A 186 24.73 -0.67 12.57
N LYS A 187 24.54 -1.17 13.81
CA LYS A 187 23.75 -2.38 14.08
C LYS A 187 22.30 -1.99 14.38
N PHE A 188 21.36 -2.66 13.72
CA PHE A 188 19.93 -2.58 14.01
C PHE A 188 19.47 -3.81 14.81
N ASP A 189 18.40 -3.66 15.59
CA ASP A 189 17.89 -4.76 16.42
C ASP A 189 17.30 -5.88 15.56
N LEU A 190 17.63 -7.13 15.91
CA LEU A 190 17.23 -8.31 15.15
C LEU A 190 15.74 -8.63 15.32
N GLY A 191 15.21 -8.46 16.53
CA GLY A 191 13.81 -8.79 16.85
C GLY A 191 12.83 -7.83 16.18
N GLU A 192 13.12 -6.53 16.17
CA GLU A 192 12.30 -5.52 15.51
C GLU A 192 12.41 -5.62 13.97
N MET A 193 13.59 -5.88 13.41
CA MET A 193 13.78 -6.01 11.95
C MET A 193 13.14 -7.27 11.34
N GLU A 194 12.98 -8.34 12.13
CA GLU A 194 12.35 -9.61 11.67
C GLU A 194 10.91 -9.77 12.15
N LYS A 195 10.36 -8.74 12.79
CA LYS A 195 8.98 -8.67 13.29
C LYS A 195 7.98 -8.80 12.14
N MET A 196 7.07 -9.76 12.27
CA MET A 196 6.05 -10.09 11.26
C MET A 196 4.66 -9.63 11.70
N VAL A 197 3.84 -9.17 10.75
CA VAL A 197 2.42 -8.81 10.93
C VAL A 197 1.56 -9.41 9.83
N THR A 198 0.28 -9.65 10.10
CA THR A 198 -0.68 -10.18 9.13
C THR A 198 -1.55 -9.06 8.58
N THR A 199 -1.46 -8.81 7.27
CA THR A 199 -2.18 -7.73 6.57
C THR A 199 -3.64 -8.09 6.28
N SER A 200 -4.42 -7.12 5.79
CA SER A 200 -5.80 -7.29 5.33
C SER A 200 -5.99 -8.34 4.22
N SER A 201 -4.93 -8.75 3.52
CA SER A 201 -4.95 -9.86 2.54
C SER A 201 -4.61 -11.22 3.18
N SER A 202 -4.74 -11.36 4.50
CA SER A 202 -4.30 -12.52 5.31
C SER A 202 -2.85 -12.94 5.05
N SER A 203 -2.02 -11.99 4.61
CA SER A 203 -0.64 -12.23 4.18
C SER A 203 0.32 -11.76 5.27
N THR A 204 1.20 -12.65 5.74
CA THR A 204 2.21 -12.29 6.73
C THR A 204 3.39 -11.58 6.06
N VAL A 205 3.71 -10.36 6.50
CA VAL A 205 4.81 -9.54 5.97
C VAL A 205 5.70 -9.02 7.11
N PRO A 206 7.00 -8.76 6.88
CA PRO A 206 7.84 -8.09 7.87
C PRO A 206 7.39 -6.64 8.00
N VAL A 207 7.34 -6.09 9.22
CA VAL A 207 6.89 -4.72 9.51
C VAL A 207 7.66 -3.70 8.66
N HIS A 208 8.99 -3.74 8.72
CA HIS A 208 9.89 -2.72 8.15
C HIS A 208 10.36 -3.01 6.72
N LYS A 209 9.61 -3.82 5.95
CA LYS A 209 9.95 -4.18 4.56
C LYS A 209 9.98 -2.97 3.61
N ASP A 210 9.35 -1.87 4.01
CA ASP A 210 9.18 -0.64 3.24
C ASP A 210 10.31 0.40 3.45
N ILE A 211 11.34 0.11 4.27
CA ILE A 211 12.56 0.92 4.37
C ILE A 211 13.16 1.15 2.97
N GLU A 212 13.39 2.42 2.63
CA GLU A 212 13.84 2.86 1.30
C GLU A 212 15.17 3.62 1.37
N LYS A 213 15.48 4.31 2.48
CA LYS A 213 16.68 5.15 2.62
C LYS A 213 17.28 5.14 4.02
N ILE A 214 18.57 5.45 4.09
CA ILE A 214 19.30 5.84 5.30
C ILE A 214 19.84 7.26 5.12
N THR A 215 19.85 8.08 6.18
CA THR A 215 20.53 9.38 6.17
C THR A 215 21.65 9.43 7.19
N ILE A 216 22.75 10.07 6.82
CA ILE A 216 23.90 10.39 7.68
C ILE A 216 24.16 11.89 7.56
N ASN A 217 24.06 12.65 8.66
CA ASN A 217 24.19 14.12 8.67
C ASN A 217 23.33 14.82 7.58
N GLY A 218 22.11 14.33 7.37
CA GLY A 218 21.17 14.83 6.35
C GLY A 218 21.42 14.32 4.91
N PHE A 219 22.58 13.72 4.62
CA PHE A 219 22.83 13.10 3.31
C PHE A 219 22.09 11.77 3.22
N SER A 220 21.11 11.67 2.32
CA SER A 220 20.32 10.46 2.09
C SER A 220 20.99 9.50 1.12
N TYR A 221 20.91 8.20 1.37
CA TYR A 221 21.41 7.10 0.54
C TYR A 221 20.31 6.06 0.39
N ASP A 222 20.13 5.54 -0.82
CA ASP A 222 19.08 4.56 -1.13
C ASP A 222 19.45 3.18 -0.57
N LEU A 223 18.60 2.63 0.30
CA LEU A 223 18.83 1.43 1.10
C LEU A 223 17.75 0.39 0.79
N LEU A 224 18.15 -0.79 0.32
CA LEU A 224 17.21 -1.85 -0.03
C LEU A 224 17.09 -2.88 1.09
N TYR A 225 15.92 -2.93 1.74
CA TYR A 225 15.47 -4.12 2.47
C TYR A 225 15.24 -5.26 1.47
N LYS A 226 15.93 -6.41 1.61
CA LYS A 226 15.69 -7.58 0.75
C LYS A 226 14.57 -8.45 1.30
N ASP A 227 14.86 -9.15 2.38
CA ASP A 227 13.99 -10.11 3.05
C ASP A 227 14.58 -10.44 4.44
N VAL A 228 13.81 -11.14 5.27
CA VAL A 228 14.22 -11.46 6.66
C VAL A 228 15.44 -12.38 6.76
N THR A 229 15.83 -13.08 5.69
CA THR A 229 17.03 -13.94 5.66
C THR A 229 18.26 -13.21 5.10
N SER A 230 18.08 -12.41 4.05
CA SER A 230 19.17 -11.68 3.37
C SER A 230 19.53 -10.34 4.02
N GLY A 231 18.61 -9.72 4.76
CA GLY A 231 18.84 -8.45 5.45
C GLY A 231 18.81 -7.20 4.55
N PHE A 232 19.65 -6.22 4.89
CA PHE A 232 19.90 -5.05 4.06
C PHE A 232 20.87 -5.37 2.92
N GLN A 233 20.63 -4.82 1.74
CA GLN A 233 21.69 -4.56 0.77
C GLN A 233 22.22 -3.14 0.98
N LYS A 234 23.55 -2.98 1.12
CA LYS A 234 24.13 -1.65 1.28
C LYS A 234 23.79 -0.72 0.08
N PRO A 235 23.74 0.60 0.29
CA PRO A 235 23.62 1.54 -0.81
C PRO A 235 24.72 1.35 -1.87
N ALA A 236 24.38 1.54 -3.13
CA ALA A 236 25.37 1.68 -4.19
C ALA A 236 26.26 2.91 -3.94
N GLU A 237 27.49 2.91 -4.47
CA GLU A 237 28.42 4.03 -4.29
C GLU A 237 27.85 5.34 -4.85
N THR A 238 27.95 6.42 -4.07
CA THR A 238 27.50 7.76 -4.46
C THR A 238 28.55 8.80 -4.11
N THR A 239 28.60 9.89 -4.87
CA THR A 239 29.54 11.02 -4.72
C THR A 239 29.16 11.96 -3.56
N LYS A 240 28.79 11.39 -2.41
CA LYS A 240 28.39 12.09 -1.18
C LYS A 240 29.54 12.04 -0.16
N ILE A 241 29.40 12.73 0.98
CA ILE A 241 30.43 12.76 2.02
C ILE A 241 30.47 11.38 2.69
N GLY A 242 31.59 10.65 2.61
CA GLY A 242 31.67 9.26 3.10
C GLY A 242 30.85 8.25 2.29
N SER A 243 31.13 6.96 2.49
CA SER A 243 30.59 5.86 1.68
C SER A 243 30.21 4.62 2.50
N PHE A 244 29.31 3.80 1.96
CA PHE A 244 29.00 2.49 2.53
C PHE A 244 29.94 1.41 2.00
N ILE A 245 30.78 0.90 2.89
CA ILE A 245 31.65 -0.27 2.72
C ILE A 245 30.97 -1.50 3.34
N GLU A 246 31.51 -2.71 3.16
CA GLU A 246 31.02 -3.88 3.92
C GLU A 246 32.10 -4.46 4.85
N SER A 247 31.74 -5.48 5.63
CA SER A 247 32.51 -5.95 6.78
C SER A 247 33.94 -6.40 6.46
N GLY A 248 34.20 -6.81 5.20
CA GLY A 248 35.53 -7.19 4.73
C GLY A 248 36.55 -6.04 4.81
N GLU A 249 36.13 -4.78 4.75
CA GLU A 249 37.01 -3.60 4.71
C GLU A 249 37.27 -2.97 6.10
N VAL A 250 36.54 -3.42 7.13
CA VAL A 250 36.51 -2.80 8.47
C VAL A 250 37.33 -3.59 9.47
N GLU A 251 38.05 -2.89 10.34
CA GLU A 251 38.72 -3.46 11.51
C GLU A 251 38.53 -2.62 12.78
N LYS A 252 38.92 -3.20 13.91
CA LYS A 252 38.82 -2.59 15.24
C LYS A 252 39.73 -1.36 15.32
N LEU A 253 39.24 -0.26 15.94
CA LEU A 253 40.00 0.99 16.05
C LEU A 253 41.34 0.78 16.78
N ASP A 254 41.28 0.13 17.94
CA ASP A 254 42.40 -0.25 18.81
C ASP A 254 42.04 -1.52 19.61
N SER A 255 42.95 -2.02 20.45
CA SER A 255 42.72 -3.23 21.27
C SER A 255 41.62 -3.07 22.32
N SER A 256 41.51 -1.88 22.93
CA SER A 256 40.57 -1.50 23.99
C SER A 256 39.13 -1.24 23.51
N SER A 257 38.94 -0.97 22.22
CA SER A 257 37.65 -0.65 21.61
C SER A 257 36.64 -1.81 21.67
N LEU A 258 35.41 -1.55 21.22
CA LEU A 258 34.41 -2.60 21.00
C LEU A 258 34.70 -3.36 19.70
N ASP A 259 34.34 -4.64 19.66
CA ASP A 259 34.49 -5.45 18.45
C ASP A 259 33.47 -5.05 17.37
N VAL A 260 33.89 -5.17 16.11
CA VAL A 260 33.09 -4.78 14.93
C VAL A 260 31.84 -5.68 14.85
N PRO A 261 30.62 -5.12 14.92
CA PRO A 261 29.39 -5.91 14.81
C PRO A 261 29.25 -6.48 13.41
N SER A 262 28.64 -7.66 13.29
CA SER A 262 28.40 -8.32 12.00
C SER A 262 27.01 -8.97 11.95
N GLY A 263 26.54 -9.24 10.74
CA GLY A 263 25.22 -9.82 10.47
C GLY A 263 24.43 -9.07 9.40
N LYS A 264 23.28 -9.64 9.02
CA LYS A 264 22.39 -9.17 7.93
C LYS A 264 21.72 -7.80 8.18
N TRP A 265 21.69 -7.34 9.43
CA TRP A 265 21.14 -6.03 9.86
C TRP A 265 22.24 -5.06 10.34
N VAL A 266 23.39 -5.06 9.66
CA VAL A 266 24.52 -4.17 9.96
C VAL A 266 24.98 -3.43 8.70
N LEU A 267 25.18 -2.11 8.80
CA LEU A 267 25.75 -1.27 7.75
C LEU A 267 27.04 -0.61 8.25
N TYR A 268 28.01 -0.39 7.35
CA TYR A 268 29.33 0.16 7.69
C TYR A 268 29.58 1.44 6.90
N PHE A 269 29.57 2.58 7.59
CA PHE A 269 29.72 3.89 6.95
C PHE A 269 31.13 4.45 7.19
N LYS A 270 31.92 4.53 6.12
CA LYS A 270 33.26 5.13 6.11
C LYS A 270 33.16 6.65 6.15
N THR A 271 33.82 7.26 7.13
CA THR A 271 33.88 8.72 7.27
C THR A 271 35.12 9.31 6.56
N GLU A 272 35.14 10.64 6.43
CA GLU A 272 36.30 11.36 5.90
C GLU A 272 37.43 11.58 6.93
N VAL A 273 37.22 11.32 8.23
CA VAL A 273 38.19 11.68 9.29
C VAL A 273 39.27 10.61 9.46
N ALA A 274 40.54 11.02 9.42
CA ALA A 274 41.71 10.16 9.63
C ALA A 274 42.06 10.02 11.13
N VAL A 275 42.43 8.81 11.56
CA VAL A 275 42.58 8.42 12.97
C VAL A 275 43.70 9.18 13.71
N GLU A 276 44.72 9.64 13.00
CA GLU A 276 45.89 10.33 13.60
C GLU A 276 45.73 11.85 13.75
N SER A 277 44.60 12.42 13.29
CA SER A 277 44.37 13.87 13.35
C SER A 277 43.85 14.33 14.73
N VAL A 278 44.40 15.43 15.25
CA VAL A 278 43.76 16.16 16.37
C VAL A 278 42.58 16.94 15.80
N HIS A 279 41.37 16.61 16.24
CA HIS A 279 40.12 17.18 15.74
C HIS A 279 39.15 17.48 16.89
N GLY A 280 38.25 18.44 16.67
CA GLY A 280 37.13 18.68 17.58
C GLY A 280 36.12 17.53 17.55
N LEU A 281 35.18 17.54 18.49
CA LEU A 281 34.10 16.53 18.59
C LEU A 281 33.21 16.53 17.33
N THR A 282 33.59 15.73 16.35
CA THR A 282 32.82 15.54 15.11
C THR A 282 31.64 14.64 15.42
N ALA A 283 30.43 15.20 15.36
CA ALA A 283 29.19 14.49 15.61
C ALA A 283 28.59 13.91 14.31
N TYR A 284 27.89 12.78 14.47
CA TYR A 284 27.13 12.15 13.40
C TYR A 284 25.70 11.84 13.86
N GLU A 285 24.71 12.23 13.06
CA GLU A 285 23.29 11.92 13.21
C GLU A 285 22.83 10.93 12.13
N ILE A 286 22.19 9.84 12.56
CA ILE A 286 21.76 8.75 11.68
C ILE A 286 20.25 8.52 11.81
N THR A 287 19.56 8.39 10.67
CA THR A 287 18.13 7.98 10.59
C THR A 287 17.86 7.00 9.43
N LEU A 288 16.78 6.22 9.54
CA LEU A 288 16.17 5.48 8.43
C LEU A 288 14.88 6.18 7.95
N ILE A 289 14.50 5.95 6.69
CA ILE A 289 13.27 6.45 6.06
C ILE A 289 12.61 5.34 5.22
N ASP A 290 11.30 5.19 5.31
CA ASP A 290 10.50 4.28 4.47
C ASP A 290 9.99 4.91 3.15
N ASN A 291 9.35 4.12 2.28
CA ASN A 291 8.79 4.61 1.02
C ASN A 291 7.56 5.52 1.18
N LYS A 292 6.96 5.63 2.38
CA LYS A 292 5.95 6.65 2.72
C LYS A 292 6.61 7.94 3.23
N GLY A 293 7.89 7.92 3.56
CA GLY A 293 8.64 9.05 4.10
C GLY A 293 8.62 9.16 5.63
N VAL A 294 8.16 8.13 6.36
CA VAL A 294 8.24 8.14 7.83
C VAL A 294 9.69 7.93 8.25
N VAL A 295 10.17 8.76 9.18
CA VAL A 295 11.58 8.81 9.60
C VAL A 295 11.74 8.19 10.99
N SER A 296 12.83 7.45 11.19
CA SER A 296 13.23 6.94 12.50
C SER A 296 13.54 8.07 13.49
N ASP A 297 13.64 7.72 14.77
CA ASP A 297 14.40 8.54 15.72
C ASP A 297 15.84 8.75 15.23
N ILE A 298 16.43 9.91 15.56
CA ILE A 298 17.86 10.17 15.35
C ILE A 298 18.70 9.34 16.32
N LYS A 299 19.78 8.74 15.83
CA LYS A 299 20.86 8.17 16.66
C LYS A 299 22.12 9.03 16.53
N PRO A 300 22.50 9.81 17.55
CA PRO A 300 23.74 10.58 17.55
C PRO A 300 24.95 9.72 17.96
N THR A 301 26.13 10.07 17.47
CA THR A 301 27.45 9.53 17.89
C THR A 301 28.58 10.54 17.61
N GLY A 302 29.83 10.26 18.00
CA GLY A 302 30.97 11.16 17.77
C GLY A 302 32.34 10.52 17.97
N LEU A 303 33.41 11.27 17.65
CA LEU A 303 34.82 10.81 17.59
C LEU A 303 35.70 11.34 18.75
N PRO A 304 36.80 10.64 19.13
CA PRO A 304 37.67 10.96 20.29
C PRO A 304 38.84 11.94 20.00
N ASN A 305 39.45 12.53 21.05
CA ASN A 305 40.43 13.64 20.99
C ASN A 305 41.73 13.38 21.82
N LYS A 306 42.88 14.01 21.47
CA LYS A 306 44.26 13.67 21.93
C LYS A 306 45.21 14.88 22.15
N PHE A 307 46.26 14.70 22.97
CA PHE A 307 47.32 15.64 23.40
C PHE A 307 48.76 15.14 23.09
N LYS A 308 49.84 15.88 23.43
CA LYS A 308 51.24 15.63 23.00
C LYS A 308 52.32 15.75 24.10
N VAL A 309 53.37 14.92 24.10
CA VAL A 309 54.45 14.89 25.13
C VAL A 309 55.88 14.88 24.53
N THR A 310 56.86 15.51 25.19
CA THR A 310 58.24 15.80 24.71
C THR A 310 59.32 15.43 25.75
N PHE A 311 60.63 15.45 25.40
CA PHE A 311 61.77 15.08 26.28
C PHE A 311 63.05 15.90 25.98
N ASP A 312 63.94 16.09 26.97
CA ASP A 312 65.24 16.79 26.89
C ASP A 312 66.33 15.95 27.60
N SER A 313 67.61 16.03 27.25
CA SER A 313 68.65 15.15 27.79
C SER A 313 69.88 15.84 28.41
N GLN A 314 69.81 17.16 28.67
CA GLN A 314 70.84 17.93 29.40
C GLN A 314 72.29 17.68 28.93
N GLY A 315 72.51 17.74 27.61
CA GLY A 315 73.82 17.52 27.00
C GLY A 315 74.17 16.06 26.73
N GLY A 316 73.21 15.14 26.91
CA GLY A 316 73.24 13.78 26.39
C GLY A 316 72.74 13.68 24.94
N SER A 317 72.23 12.51 24.56
CA SER A 317 71.68 12.18 23.23
C SER A 317 70.17 12.50 23.11
N ILE A 318 69.67 12.67 21.88
CA ILE A 318 68.30 13.17 21.57
C ILE A 318 67.20 12.09 21.79
N VAL A 319 65.97 12.52 22.13
CA VAL A 319 64.80 11.65 22.39
C VAL A 319 63.52 12.14 21.66
N PRO A 320 62.65 11.26 21.09
CA PRO A 320 61.42 11.65 20.37
C PRO A 320 60.15 11.87 21.24
N ALA A 321 59.12 12.49 20.63
CA ALA A 321 57.82 12.85 21.24
C ALA A 321 56.71 11.78 21.09
N GLN A 322 55.60 11.91 21.85
CA GLN A 322 54.44 10.99 21.89
C GLN A 322 53.09 11.74 21.81
N TYR A 323 51.99 11.04 21.47
CA TYR A 323 50.62 11.58 21.44
C TYR A 323 49.64 10.66 22.19
N ILE A 324 48.83 11.21 23.10
CA ILE A 324 48.13 10.49 24.18
C ILE A 324 46.69 11.01 24.32
N GLU A 325 45.71 10.15 24.63
CA GLU A 325 44.33 10.57 24.90
C GLU A 325 44.21 11.35 26.23
N ASN A 326 43.14 12.14 26.40
CA ASN A 326 42.90 12.89 27.64
C ASN A 326 42.81 11.93 28.85
N ASN A 327 43.70 12.10 29.83
CA ASN A 327 43.96 11.25 30.99
C ASN A 327 44.74 9.94 30.72
N GLY A 328 45.32 9.75 29.53
CA GLY A 328 46.21 8.61 29.21
C GLY A 328 47.60 8.73 29.84
N LYS A 329 48.46 7.71 29.67
CA LYS A 329 49.82 7.64 30.27
C LYS A 329 50.95 7.62 29.23
N VAL A 330 52.14 8.08 29.64
CA VAL A 330 53.34 8.25 28.78
C VAL A 330 54.28 7.04 28.91
N THR A 331 54.92 6.63 27.80
CA THR A 331 55.93 5.55 27.81
C THR A 331 57.35 6.09 28.04
N ARG A 332 58.19 5.41 28.84
CA ARG A 332 59.57 5.85 29.13
C ARG A 332 60.52 5.69 27.92
N PRO A 333 61.40 6.67 27.62
CA PRO A 333 62.44 6.58 26.59
C PRO A 333 63.75 5.88 27.05
N THR A 334 64.68 5.69 26.11
CA THR A 334 66.04 5.19 26.35
C THR A 334 67.00 6.27 26.88
N ASP A 335 68.05 5.82 27.56
CA ASP A 335 68.93 6.62 28.41
C ASP A 335 70.24 7.13 27.72
N PRO A 336 70.78 8.33 28.07
CA PRO A 336 71.97 8.95 27.45
C PRO A 336 73.35 8.61 28.11
N THR A 337 74.46 9.18 27.62
CA THR A 337 75.86 8.85 28.03
C THR A 337 76.83 10.04 28.14
N LYS A 338 77.94 9.90 28.89
CA LYS A 338 79.03 10.91 29.05
C LYS A 338 80.38 10.27 29.42
N ALA A 339 81.50 10.78 28.91
CA ALA A 339 82.81 10.12 29.02
C ALA A 339 83.52 10.31 30.37
N GLY A 340 84.29 9.30 30.79
CA GLY A 340 84.96 9.23 32.10
C GLY A 340 83.99 9.20 33.27
N ASN A 341 82.70 8.99 33.01
CA ASN A 341 81.60 9.25 33.93
C ASN A 341 80.31 8.38 33.64
N THR A 342 79.20 8.42 34.43
CA THR A 342 78.12 7.36 34.54
C THR A 342 76.66 7.78 35.00
N LEU A 343 75.60 7.56 34.20
CA LEU A 343 74.19 8.09 34.30
C LEU A 343 73.39 7.99 35.65
N ASP A 344 72.35 8.83 35.82
CA ASP A 344 71.44 8.99 36.99
C ASP A 344 69.88 8.86 36.75
N GLY A 345 69.12 9.88 36.26
CA GLY A 345 67.61 9.86 36.28
C GLY A 345 66.82 10.67 35.21
N TRP A 346 65.49 10.90 35.42
CA TRP A 346 64.56 11.68 34.56
C TRP A 346 63.52 12.50 35.38
N TYR A 347 63.43 13.83 35.20
CA TYR A 347 62.66 14.76 36.07
C TYR A 347 61.68 15.70 35.35
N LYS A 348 60.61 16.15 36.04
CA LYS A 348 59.62 17.18 35.61
C LYS A 348 60.17 18.61 35.47
N ASN A 349 61.41 18.86 35.90
CA ASN A 349 62.07 20.17 35.80
C ASN A 349 63.58 20.02 35.52
N PRO A 350 64.23 21.00 34.87
CA PRO A 350 65.62 20.90 34.43
C PRO A 350 66.67 20.91 35.54
N ALA A 351 66.30 21.23 36.78
CA ALA A 351 67.24 21.33 37.89
C ALA A 351 67.52 19.99 38.58
N GLY A 352 66.88 18.88 38.16
CA GLY A 352 67.16 17.53 38.68
C GLY A 352 66.85 17.37 40.16
N ILE A 353 65.88 18.12 40.68
CA ILE A 353 65.55 18.18 42.11
C ILE A 353 64.88 16.86 42.54
N PRO A 354 65.41 16.13 43.54
CA PRO A 354 64.78 14.93 44.09
C PRO A 354 63.37 15.22 44.61
N GLY A 355 62.41 14.35 44.30
CA GLY A 355 60.98 14.55 44.57
C GLY A 355 60.23 15.30 43.46
N GLN A 356 60.83 15.46 42.28
CA GLN A 356 60.20 15.98 41.06
C GLN A 356 60.45 15.07 39.85
N GLU A 357 60.58 13.77 40.08
CA GLU A 357 60.68 12.73 39.04
C GLU A 357 59.37 12.66 38.23
N TRP A 358 59.45 12.19 36.97
CA TRP A 358 58.25 11.77 36.23
C TRP A 358 58.04 10.27 36.37
N ASP A 359 56.90 9.89 36.95
CA ASP A 359 56.53 8.51 37.16
C ASP A 359 55.69 8.01 35.97
N PHE A 360 56.37 7.41 35.01
CA PHE A 360 55.76 6.77 33.83
C PHE A 360 54.74 5.67 34.18
N ALA A 361 54.74 5.11 35.39
CA ALA A 361 53.74 4.16 35.82
C ALA A 361 52.45 4.83 36.33
N ASN A 362 52.53 6.07 36.86
CA ASN A 362 51.43 6.71 37.60
C ASN A 362 50.92 8.04 37.03
N ASP A 363 51.78 8.93 36.55
CA ASP A 363 51.39 10.25 36.00
C ASP A 363 50.54 10.12 34.71
N THR A 364 49.57 11.02 34.52
CA THR A 364 48.66 11.06 33.35
C THR A 364 48.72 12.40 32.59
N VAL A 365 48.32 12.36 31.31
CA VAL A 365 48.38 13.49 30.36
C VAL A 365 47.01 14.16 30.24
N THR A 366 46.90 15.39 30.72
CA THR A 366 45.71 16.26 30.57
C THR A 366 45.96 17.48 29.69
N GLN A 367 47.22 17.68 29.25
CA GLN A 367 47.76 18.73 28.38
C GLN A 367 49.24 18.37 28.02
N ASP A 368 49.97 19.21 27.29
CA ASP A 368 51.33 18.93 26.77
C ASP A 368 52.51 19.20 27.78
N ILE A 369 53.68 18.46 27.75
CA ILE A 369 54.76 18.38 28.83
C ILE A 369 56.22 17.79 28.47
N THR A 370 57.33 17.88 29.33
CA THR A 370 58.86 17.67 29.04
C THR A 370 59.91 17.27 30.24
N LEU A 371 61.20 16.64 30.12
CA LEU A 371 62.17 15.97 31.19
C LEU A 371 63.86 15.89 31.14
N TYR A 372 64.79 15.35 32.11
CA TYR A 372 66.38 15.56 32.37
C TYR A 372 67.49 14.62 33.30
N ALA A 373 68.96 14.57 33.37
CA ALA A 373 70.03 13.58 34.13
C ALA A 373 71.71 13.77 34.56
N ASN A 374 72.61 12.83 35.24
CA ASN A 374 74.11 12.89 35.94
C ASN A 374 75.38 11.73 35.92
N TRP A 375 76.70 11.71 36.54
CA TRP A 375 78.09 10.92 36.11
C TRP A 375 79.62 10.53 36.93
N THR A 376 80.60 9.40 36.83
CA THR A 376 82.21 9.04 37.29
C THR A 376 83.42 7.87 36.72
N PRO A 377 84.88 7.67 37.02
CA PRO A 377 86.18 6.79 36.41
C PRO A 377 87.61 6.02 37.08
N VAL A 378 88.72 5.27 36.44
CA VAL A 378 90.14 4.50 36.94
C VAL A 378 91.58 3.97 36.08
N THR A 379 92.75 3.16 36.50
CA THR A 379 94.30 2.83 35.90
C THR A 379 95.47 1.58 36.24
N ASN A 380 96.67 1.09 35.52
CA ASN A 380 98.01 0.13 35.91
C ASN A 380 99.39 -0.43 34.95
N ALA A 381 100.64 -1.14 35.31
CA ALA A 381 102.07 -1.55 34.57
C ALA A 381 103.22 -2.84 34.87
N LYS A 382 104.44 -3.29 34.16
CA LYS A 382 105.54 -4.56 34.27
C LYS A 382 107.06 -4.87 33.47
N TYR A 383 108.04 -5.97 33.60
CA TYR A 383 109.38 -6.51 32.78
C TYR A 383 109.11 -7.32 31.46
N VAL A 384 110.02 -7.67 30.49
CA VAL A 384 109.66 -8.30 29.16
C VAL A 384 110.42 -9.51 28.49
N VAL A 385 109.66 -10.36 27.77
CA VAL A 385 110.06 -11.23 26.62
C VAL A 385 109.21 -10.87 25.38
N LYS A 386 109.78 -10.78 24.17
CA LYS A 386 109.06 -10.39 22.93
C LYS A 386 109.01 -11.49 21.85
N HIS A 387 107.83 -11.69 21.26
CA HIS A 387 107.53 -12.73 20.26
C HIS A 387 107.01 -12.11 18.96
N TYR A 388 107.83 -12.10 17.91
CA TYR A 388 107.56 -11.48 16.61
C TYR A 388 107.01 -12.47 15.59
N LYS A 389 105.71 -12.37 15.32
CA LYS A 389 104.98 -12.99 14.22
C LYS A 389 105.16 -12.16 12.94
N GLU A 390 105.57 -12.81 11.86
CA GLU A 390 105.72 -12.20 10.52
C GLU A 390 104.45 -11.41 10.14
N ALA A 391 104.59 -10.30 9.43
CA ALA A 391 103.47 -9.59 8.81
C ALA A 391 103.16 -10.14 7.41
N LEU A 392 102.13 -9.59 6.75
CA LEU A 392 101.71 -10.08 5.43
C LEU A 392 102.73 -9.74 4.34
N ASP A 393 103.38 -8.59 4.48
CA ASP A 393 104.49 -8.10 3.64
C ASP A 393 105.79 -8.93 3.77
N GLY A 394 105.96 -9.69 4.86
CA GLY A 394 107.19 -10.43 5.17
C GLY A 394 108.10 -9.76 6.20
N THR A 395 107.71 -8.62 6.77
CA THR A 395 108.44 -7.96 7.85
C THR A 395 108.12 -8.60 9.21
N TYR A 396 108.82 -8.16 10.26
CA TYR A 396 108.52 -8.50 11.66
C TYR A 396 108.27 -7.20 12.45
N PRO A 397 107.04 -6.64 12.41
CA PRO A 397 106.72 -5.40 13.12
C PRO A 397 106.93 -5.53 14.63
N LEU A 398 107.38 -4.44 15.26
CA LEU A 398 107.84 -4.47 16.65
C LEU A 398 106.72 -4.42 17.71
N GLU A 399 105.46 -4.30 17.28
CA GLU A 399 104.28 -4.03 18.11
C GLU A 399 103.12 -5.03 17.87
N PRO A 400 102.17 -5.19 18.82
CA PRO A 400 101.00 -6.07 18.67
C PRO A 400 100.14 -5.72 17.44
N PRO A 401 99.43 -6.70 16.83
CA PRO A 401 99.38 -8.13 17.16
C PRO A 401 100.54 -8.94 16.58
N HIS A 402 101.55 -8.27 16.02
CA HIS A 402 102.73 -8.93 15.43
C HIS A 402 103.81 -9.20 16.48
N ALA A 403 104.02 -8.29 17.43
CA ALA A 403 104.82 -8.54 18.62
C ALA A 403 103.95 -8.78 19.85
N ASP A 404 104.00 -9.98 20.44
CA ASP A 404 103.49 -10.16 21.80
C ASP A 404 104.61 -9.89 22.81
N THR A 405 104.32 -9.12 23.86
CA THR A 405 105.27 -8.79 24.92
C THR A 405 104.82 -9.46 26.21
N GLU A 406 105.44 -10.60 26.55
CA GLU A 406 105.17 -11.30 27.81
C GLU A 406 105.81 -10.52 28.96
N HIS A 407 104.95 -9.93 29.77
CA HIS A 407 105.35 -9.03 30.82
C HIS A 407 105.72 -9.78 32.13
N LYS A 408 106.83 -10.52 32.12
CA LYS A 408 107.29 -11.23 33.33
C LYS A 408 107.74 -10.23 34.41
N SER A 409 107.63 -10.63 35.67
CA SER A 409 108.40 -10.07 36.79
C SER A 409 109.34 -11.16 37.28
N GLY A 410 110.61 -10.84 37.49
CA GLY A 410 111.64 -11.82 37.84
C GLY A 410 112.79 -11.13 38.57
N ARG A 411 113.52 -11.90 39.37
CA ARG A 411 114.66 -11.38 40.12
C ARG A 411 115.80 -11.04 39.14
N PRO A 412 116.34 -9.81 39.15
CA PRO A 412 117.44 -9.44 38.28
C PRO A 412 118.67 -10.35 38.45
N GLY A 413 119.42 -10.56 37.37
CA GLY A 413 120.68 -11.33 37.31
C GLY A 413 120.56 -12.74 36.73
N THR A 414 119.42 -13.43 36.84
CA THR A 414 119.26 -14.80 36.33
C THR A 414 119.08 -14.86 34.81
N ASN A 415 119.19 -16.03 34.20
CA ASN A 415 118.82 -16.23 32.79
C ASN A 415 117.35 -15.83 32.54
N ALA A 416 117.09 -15.17 31.42
CA ALA A 416 115.75 -14.79 30.98
C ALA A 416 115.00 -16.03 30.45
N ALA A 417 114.20 -16.66 31.31
CA ALA A 417 113.47 -17.88 30.97
C ALA A 417 112.34 -17.62 29.96
N TYR A 418 112.48 -18.22 28.77
CA TYR A 418 111.50 -18.15 27.69
C TYR A 418 111.12 -19.54 27.18
N THR A 419 110.01 -19.62 26.46
CA THR A 419 109.58 -20.82 25.74
C THR A 419 108.98 -20.36 24.42
N PRO A 420 109.33 -20.98 23.26
CA PRO A 420 108.69 -20.62 22.00
C PRO A 420 107.19 -20.95 22.03
N ASN A 421 106.36 -19.93 21.78
CA ASN A 421 104.90 -20.07 21.83
C ASN A 421 104.40 -20.77 20.55
N ALA A 422 103.43 -21.67 20.70
CA ALA A 422 102.77 -22.34 19.58
C ALA A 422 101.72 -21.41 18.94
N TYR A 423 102.17 -20.46 18.11
CA TYR A 423 101.28 -19.58 17.37
C TYR A 423 100.59 -20.30 16.20
N GLU A 424 99.27 -20.44 16.29
CA GLU A 424 98.44 -20.97 15.22
C GLU A 424 98.68 -20.22 13.89
N GLY A 425 98.81 -20.97 12.78
CA GLY A 425 99.06 -20.41 11.46
C GLY A 425 100.49 -19.90 11.21
N PHE A 426 101.39 -19.99 12.20
CA PHE A 426 102.82 -19.69 12.07
C PHE A 426 103.71 -20.93 12.32
N THR A 427 105.01 -20.76 12.07
CA THR A 427 106.10 -21.71 12.32
C THR A 427 107.23 -20.96 13.03
N TYR A 428 107.80 -21.52 14.11
CA TYR A 428 108.91 -20.90 14.85
C TYR A 428 110.23 -21.06 14.11
N GLU A 429 110.90 -19.94 13.83
CA GLU A 429 112.19 -19.88 13.13
C GLU A 429 113.32 -19.73 14.18
N SER A 430 113.72 -20.85 14.79
CA SER A 430 114.62 -20.88 15.95
C SER A 430 115.98 -20.22 15.69
N ASN A 431 116.46 -20.28 14.44
CA ASN A 431 117.68 -19.65 13.95
C ASN A 431 117.69 -18.12 14.04
N LEU A 432 116.52 -17.46 14.13
CA LEU A 432 116.40 -16.00 14.20
C LEU A 432 116.39 -15.45 15.64
N THR A 433 116.42 -16.31 16.67
CA THR A 433 116.32 -15.90 18.09
C THR A 433 117.41 -14.90 18.48
N ASN A 434 117.04 -13.84 19.19
CA ASN A 434 117.95 -12.77 19.60
C ASN A 434 117.74 -12.40 21.08
N ILE A 435 118.83 -12.24 21.85
CA ILE A 435 118.78 -11.93 23.29
C ILE A 435 119.83 -10.86 23.59
N ASN A 436 119.40 -9.77 24.21
CA ASN A 436 120.22 -8.59 24.52
C ASN A 436 120.98 -8.05 23.28
N GLY A 437 120.37 -8.16 22.09
CA GLY A 437 120.89 -7.63 20.83
C GLY A 437 121.66 -8.64 19.97
N ILE A 438 122.13 -9.76 20.54
CA ILE A 438 122.90 -10.81 19.83
C ILE A 438 121.98 -11.95 19.40
N GLN A 439 122.20 -12.52 18.22
CA GLN A 439 121.44 -13.66 17.70
C GLN A 439 121.92 -14.96 18.37
N GLN A 440 121.23 -15.38 19.43
CA GLN A 440 121.60 -16.47 20.35
C GLN A 440 120.37 -16.98 21.12
N THR A 441 120.50 -18.14 21.79
CA THR A 441 119.41 -18.82 22.51
C THR A 441 119.56 -18.84 24.05
N SER A 442 120.42 -18.00 24.64
CA SER A 442 120.51 -17.78 26.10
C SER A 442 121.01 -16.38 26.48
N GLY A 443 120.74 -15.92 27.72
CA GLY A 443 121.18 -14.62 28.26
C GLY A 443 120.42 -14.15 29.53
N ASN A 444 120.88 -13.08 30.20
CA ASN A 444 120.48 -12.68 31.57
C ASN A 444 119.56 -11.44 31.69
N ILE A 445 118.89 -11.31 32.85
CA ILE A 445 117.92 -10.25 33.24
C ILE A 445 118.57 -9.03 33.94
N ALA A 446 118.18 -7.81 33.57
CA ALA A 446 118.59 -6.52 34.14
C ALA A 446 117.61 -5.96 35.20
N ALA A 447 118.09 -5.03 36.05
CA ALA A 447 117.40 -4.57 37.26
C ALA A 447 116.49 -3.34 37.10
N ASP A 448 116.68 -2.58 36.01
CA ASP A 448 115.82 -1.49 35.55
C ASP A 448 114.58 -1.97 34.78
N GLY A 449 114.49 -3.29 34.51
CA GLY A 449 113.45 -3.91 33.69
C GLY A 449 113.76 -3.97 32.19
N SER A 450 114.96 -3.58 31.76
CA SER A 450 115.29 -3.37 30.33
C SER A 450 115.55 -4.63 29.48
N THR A 451 115.75 -5.81 30.08
CA THR A 451 116.08 -7.04 29.33
C THR A 451 115.00 -7.41 28.33
N VAL A 452 115.42 -7.74 27.10
CA VAL A 452 114.54 -8.20 26.03
C VAL A 452 115.10 -9.48 25.38
N VAL A 453 114.35 -10.58 25.52
CA VAL A 453 114.44 -11.76 24.64
C VAL A 453 113.55 -11.53 23.40
N LYS A 454 113.98 -12.00 22.23
CA LYS A 454 113.30 -11.82 20.94
C LYS A 454 113.20 -13.15 20.18
N LEU A 455 111.98 -13.58 19.89
CA LEU A 455 111.66 -14.83 19.19
C LEU A 455 110.91 -14.53 17.88
N TYR A 456 111.09 -15.31 16.82
CA TYR A 456 110.54 -15.00 15.48
C TYR A 456 109.76 -16.17 14.87
N TYR A 457 108.64 -15.87 14.20
CA TYR A 457 107.68 -16.86 13.71
C TYR A 457 107.11 -16.52 12.32
N LYS A 458 107.36 -17.38 11.34
CA LYS A 458 106.98 -17.22 9.91
C LYS A 458 105.57 -17.71 9.62
N ARG A 459 104.82 -17.07 8.71
CA ARG A 459 103.45 -17.46 8.31
C ARG A 459 103.43 -18.69 7.41
N LYS A 460 102.43 -19.55 7.62
CA LYS A 460 102.08 -20.63 6.69
C LYS A 460 101.40 -20.06 5.43
N ILE A 461 101.53 -20.76 4.31
CA ILE A 461 100.80 -20.50 3.05
C ILE A 461 99.71 -21.57 2.92
N ILE A 462 98.50 -21.13 2.56
CA ILE A 462 97.25 -21.86 2.76
C ILE A 462 96.39 -21.80 1.49
N SER A 463 95.63 -22.85 1.22
CA SER A 463 94.69 -22.97 0.10
C SER A 463 93.24 -23.10 0.59
N VAL A 464 92.33 -22.35 -0.03
CA VAL A 464 90.89 -22.35 0.28
C VAL A 464 90.06 -22.53 -0.98
N LYS A 465 89.07 -23.43 -0.92
CA LYS A 465 88.17 -23.76 -2.03
C LYS A 465 86.72 -23.32 -1.77
N PHE A 466 86.01 -22.98 -2.85
CA PHE A 466 84.63 -22.51 -2.86
C PHE A 466 83.80 -23.23 -3.94
N ASN A 467 82.89 -24.11 -3.53
CA ASN A 467 82.00 -24.90 -4.39
C ASN A 467 80.61 -24.24 -4.53
N PRO A 468 80.21 -23.78 -5.73
CA PRO A 468 78.97 -22.99 -5.91
C PRO A 468 77.64 -23.75 -5.71
N ASN A 469 77.65 -25.06 -5.48
CA ASN A 469 76.46 -25.84 -5.06
C ASN A 469 75.21 -25.61 -5.95
N GLY A 470 75.38 -25.80 -7.27
CA GLY A 470 74.33 -25.56 -8.27
C GLY A 470 73.95 -24.08 -8.45
N GLY A 471 74.76 -23.14 -7.98
CA GLY A 471 74.80 -21.75 -8.43
C GLY A 471 76.00 -21.50 -9.36
N ASN A 472 76.45 -20.24 -9.43
CA ASN A 472 77.53 -19.80 -10.31
C ASN A 472 78.42 -18.75 -9.63
N ILE A 473 79.74 -18.81 -9.85
CA ILE A 473 80.75 -17.82 -9.41
C ILE A 473 81.34 -17.15 -10.66
N GLY A 474 80.97 -15.89 -10.95
CA GLY A 474 81.63 -15.08 -11.99
C GLY A 474 81.66 -15.70 -13.39
N GLY A 475 80.66 -16.52 -13.74
CA GLY A 475 80.59 -17.33 -14.96
C GLY A 475 80.82 -18.83 -14.73
N ASN A 476 81.57 -19.22 -13.70
CA ASN A 476 81.98 -20.60 -13.44
C ASN A 476 80.97 -21.39 -12.57
N THR A 477 80.68 -22.64 -12.94
CA THR A 477 79.82 -23.58 -12.19
C THR A 477 80.59 -24.63 -11.38
N GLY A 478 81.92 -24.68 -11.49
CA GLY A 478 82.81 -25.55 -10.71
C GLY A 478 83.46 -24.87 -9.50
N THR A 479 84.19 -25.65 -8.70
CA THR A 479 84.89 -25.18 -7.50
C THR A 479 86.04 -24.23 -7.82
N VAL A 480 86.05 -23.04 -7.20
CA VAL A 480 87.11 -22.03 -7.32
C VAL A 480 88.07 -22.13 -6.16
N THR A 481 89.39 -22.05 -6.41
CA THR A 481 90.44 -22.10 -5.38
C THR A 481 91.15 -20.76 -5.25
N LYS A 482 91.51 -20.36 -4.03
CA LYS A 482 92.37 -19.21 -3.71
C LYS A 482 93.51 -19.63 -2.79
N THR A 483 94.66 -18.96 -2.87
CA THR A 483 95.85 -19.23 -2.04
C THR A 483 96.42 -17.94 -1.43
N GLY A 484 97.03 -18.02 -0.24
CA GLY A 484 97.58 -16.87 0.46
C GLY A 484 98.28 -17.21 1.78
N LYS A 485 99.00 -16.26 2.38
CA LYS A 485 99.56 -16.40 3.74
C LYS A 485 98.42 -16.45 4.77
N TYR A 486 98.58 -17.22 5.85
CA TYR A 486 97.70 -17.19 7.02
C TYR A 486 97.40 -15.75 7.46
N GLY A 487 96.13 -15.43 7.73
CA GLY A 487 95.71 -14.09 8.13
C GLY A 487 95.72 -13.03 7.01
N ALA A 488 96.09 -13.36 5.77
CA ALA A 488 95.89 -12.46 4.63
C ALA A 488 94.39 -12.34 4.29
N PRO A 489 93.89 -11.20 3.78
CA PRO A 489 92.49 -11.05 3.40
C PRO A 489 92.00 -12.15 2.44
N LEU A 490 90.91 -12.82 2.82
CA LEU A 490 90.24 -13.86 2.04
C LEU A 490 88.88 -13.33 1.59
N THR A 491 88.87 -12.56 0.51
CA THR A 491 87.61 -12.18 -0.14
C THR A 491 86.98 -13.44 -0.75
N ALA A 492 85.97 -14.00 -0.09
CA ALA A 492 85.19 -15.09 -0.66
C ALA A 492 84.52 -14.64 -1.97
N PRO A 493 84.39 -15.51 -2.97
CA PRO A 493 83.67 -15.17 -4.19
C PRO A 493 82.19 -14.92 -3.90
N THR A 494 81.59 -13.99 -4.64
CA THR A 494 80.13 -13.88 -4.76
C THR A 494 79.62 -15.03 -5.64
N ALA A 495 78.51 -15.64 -5.22
CA ALA A 495 77.82 -16.65 -6.01
C ALA A 495 76.37 -16.19 -6.29
N THR A 496 75.84 -16.57 -7.44
CA THR A 496 74.43 -16.30 -7.84
C THR A 496 73.69 -17.58 -8.21
N LYS A 497 72.36 -17.59 -8.02
CA LYS A 497 71.45 -18.69 -8.38
C LYS A 497 70.04 -18.14 -8.57
N SER A 498 69.42 -18.36 -9.72
CA SER A 498 68.12 -17.73 -10.04
C SER A 498 67.02 -18.17 -9.06
N GLY A 499 66.37 -17.21 -8.41
CA GLY A 499 65.32 -17.45 -7.42
C GLY A 499 65.79 -17.89 -6.02
N TYR A 500 67.10 -17.83 -5.74
CA TYR A 500 67.65 -18.12 -4.42
C TYR A 500 68.58 -16.99 -3.97
N THR A 501 68.41 -16.54 -2.73
CA THR A 501 69.31 -15.57 -2.10
C THR A 501 70.55 -16.29 -1.61
N PHE A 502 71.71 -15.81 -2.03
CA PHE A 502 72.99 -16.34 -1.57
C PHE A 502 73.14 -16.11 -0.06
N SER A 503 73.19 -17.21 0.69
CA SER A 503 73.07 -17.22 2.15
C SER A 503 74.40 -17.48 2.86
N GLY A 504 75.50 -17.12 2.19
CA GLY A 504 76.86 -17.38 2.67
C GLY A 504 77.40 -18.76 2.30
N TRP A 505 78.52 -19.10 2.91
CA TRP A 505 79.34 -20.28 2.61
C TRP A 505 79.36 -21.22 3.81
N ASN A 506 78.78 -22.42 3.68
CA ASN A 506 78.91 -23.46 4.69
C ASN A 506 80.29 -24.11 4.63
N PRO A 507 80.95 -24.40 5.76
CA PRO A 507 82.19 -25.18 5.75
C PRO A 507 81.97 -26.64 5.41
N THR A 508 82.95 -27.26 4.77
CA THR A 508 83.09 -28.70 4.64
C THR A 508 84.04 -29.19 5.74
N PRO A 509 83.59 -29.96 6.75
CA PRO A 509 84.44 -30.41 7.86
C PRO A 509 85.71 -31.13 7.37
N PRO A 510 86.87 -30.90 8.00
CA PRO A 510 87.09 -30.22 9.27
C PRO A 510 87.28 -28.68 9.17
N ALA A 511 86.89 -28.03 8.08
CA ALA A 511 86.99 -26.56 7.98
C ALA A 511 86.16 -25.84 9.07
N PRO A 512 86.67 -24.76 9.68
CA PRO A 512 85.89 -23.87 10.55
C PRO A 512 84.91 -23.03 9.72
N ALA A 513 83.99 -22.30 10.35
CA ALA A 513 83.12 -21.33 9.65
C ALA A 513 83.96 -20.29 8.88
N LEU A 514 83.48 -19.86 7.71
CA LEU A 514 84.25 -19.08 6.73
C LEU A 514 84.90 -17.82 7.35
N PRO A 515 86.24 -17.76 7.45
CA PRO A 515 86.94 -16.57 7.91
C PRO A 515 87.06 -15.51 6.80
N SER A 516 87.17 -14.24 7.21
CA SER A 516 87.52 -13.10 6.35
C SER A 516 89.00 -13.05 5.96
N THR A 517 89.82 -13.96 6.49
CA THR A 517 91.25 -14.12 6.21
C THR A 517 91.61 -15.58 6.00
N PHE A 518 92.72 -15.88 5.32
CA PHE A 518 93.17 -17.26 5.15
C PHE A 518 93.32 -18.00 6.49
N PRO A 519 92.65 -19.16 6.71
CA PRO A 519 92.69 -19.94 7.95
C PRO A 519 94.06 -20.59 8.18
N ALA A 520 94.27 -21.21 9.35
CA ALA A 520 95.56 -21.80 9.73
C ALA A 520 95.93 -23.12 9.02
N VAL A 521 94.95 -23.73 8.35
CA VAL A 521 95.03 -24.98 7.57
C VAL A 521 94.19 -24.86 6.30
N ASN A 522 94.40 -25.73 5.31
CA ASN A 522 93.60 -25.74 4.09
C ASN A 522 92.11 -26.01 4.39
N ALA A 523 91.21 -25.36 3.65
CA ALA A 523 89.76 -25.42 3.91
C ALA A 523 88.94 -25.47 2.62
N GLU A 524 87.73 -26.03 2.70
CA GLU A 524 86.77 -26.08 1.59
C GLU A 524 85.38 -25.65 2.08
N TYR A 525 84.67 -24.88 1.25
CA TYR A 525 83.39 -24.26 1.55
C TYR A 525 82.40 -24.48 0.41
N THR A 526 81.13 -24.65 0.74
CA THR A 526 80.04 -24.96 -0.19
C THR A 526 78.93 -23.92 -0.05
N ALA A 527 78.44 -23.38 -1.17
CA ALA A 527 77.47 -22.28 -1.17
C ALA A 527 76.14 -22.70 -0.53
N ARG A 528 75.61 -21.85 0.36
CA ARG A 528 74.29 -21.99 0.98
C ARG A 528 73.28 -21.10 0.25
N TRP A 529 72.09 -21.65 0.04
CA TRP A 529 71.01 -21.01 -0.72
C TRP A 529 69.72 -21.02 0.11
N THR A 530 69.06 -19.86 0.21
CA THR A 530 67.70 -19.75 0.74
C THR A 530 66.77 -19.44 -0.44
N PRO A 531 65.65 -20.17 -0.64
CA PRO A 531 64.72 -19.85 -1.72
C PRO A 531 64.10 -18.48 -1.49
N ASN A 532 63.92 -17.69 -2.55
CA ASN A 532 63.40 -16.34 -2.42
C ASN A 532 61.92 -16.33 -2.00
N THR A 533 61.56 -15.45 -1.06
CA THR A 533 60.16 -15.18 -0.75
C THR A 533 59.64 -14.02 -1.59
N TYR A 534 58.39 -14.10 -2.02
CA TYR A 534 57.72 -13.03 -2.79
C TYR A 534 56.25 -12.90 -2.37
N TYR A 535 55.64 -11.76 -2.69
CA TYR A 535 54.25 -11.46 -2.35
C TYR A 535 53.37 -11.52 -3.60
N VAL A 536 52.20 -12.15 -3.49
CA VAL A 536 51.11 -11.99 -4.44
C VAL A 536 50.11 -11.00 -3.85
N ARG A 537 49.98 -9.84 -4.50
CA ARG A 537 49.04 -8.78 -4.12
C ARG A 537 47.79 -8.88 -4.96
N PHE A 538 46.64 -9.00 -4.32
CA PHE A 538 45.35 -9.11 -5.00
C PHE A 538 44.66 -7.75 -5.05
N ASN A 539 44.23 -7.34 -6.25
CA ASN A 539 43.52 -6.09 -6.52
C ASN A 539 42.11 -6.40 -7.02
N GLY A 540 41.08 -5.91 -6.34
CA GLY A 540 39.68 -6.19 -6.67
C GLY A 540 39.17 -5.55 -7.97
N ASN A 541 39.97 -4.68 -8.62
CA ASN A 541 39.76 -4.18 -9.99
C ASN A 541 38.36 -3.57 -10.23
N GLY A 542 38.05 -2.55 -9.44
CA GLY A 542 36.71 -1.95 -9.38
C GLY A 542 35.68 -2.94 -8.83
N ASN A 543 36.04 -3.70 -7.79
CA ASN A 543 35.10 -4.34 -6.90
C ASN A 543 34.22 -3.27 -6.22
N THR A 544 33.02 -3.64 -5.80
CA THR A 544 32.13 -2.76 -5.03
C THR A 544 32.22 -3.02 -3.52
N ASP A 545 32.85 -4.12 -3.13
CA ASP A 545 33.07 -4.56 -1.76
C ASP A 545 34.22 -5.60 -1.68
N GLY A 546 34.65 -5.92 -0.46
CA GLY A 546 35.49 -7.07 -0.13
C GLY A 546 36.97 -6.72 -0.14
N SER A 547 37.77 -7.57 0.50
CA SER A 547 39.21 -7.35 0.63
C SER A 547 39.98 -8.66 0.65
N MET A 548 41.28 -8.57 0.35
CA MET A 548 42.24 -9.66 0.46
C MET A 548 43.57 -9.10 0.97
N SER A 549 44.25 -9.86 1.83
CA SER A 549 45.63 -9.57 2.22
C SER A 549 46.61 -10.03 1.16
N ASP A 550 47.81 -9.43 1.12
CA ASP A 550 48.94 -9.96 0.36
C ASP A 550 49.28 -11.37 0.83
N GLN A 551 49.47 -12.30 -0.10
CA GLN A 551 49.84 -13.68 0.20
C GLN A 551 51.34 -13.90 -0.05
N THR A 552 52.07 -14.33 0.97
CA THR A 552 53.50 -14.70 0.84
C THR A 552 53.65 -16.08 0.19
N PHE A 553 54.57 -16.18 -0.76
CA PHE A 553 54.99 -17.38 -1.47
C PHE A 553 56.50 -17.63 -1.29
N THR A 554 56.94 -18.88 -1.49
CA THR A 554 58.36 -19.27 -1.49
C THR A 554 58.74 -19.86 -2.84
N TYR A 555 59.85 -19.38 -3.43
CA TYR A 555 60.37 -19.87 -4.70
C TYR A 555 60.74 -21.36 -4.62
N GLY A 556 60.48 -22.10 -5.70
CA GLY A 556 60.62 -23.55 -5.75
C GLY A 556 59.51 -24.36 -5.09
N GLN A 557 58.53 -23.71 -4.42
CA GLN A 557 57.33 -24.36 -3.89
C GLN A 557 56.10 -24.00 -4.73
N SER A 558 55.16 -24.93 -4.85
CA SER A 558 53.82 -24.65 -5.41
C SER A 558 52.84 -24.43 -4.28
N GLN A 559 52.04 -23.37 -4.38
CA GLN A 559 51.12 -22.95 -3.34
C GLN A 559 49.84 -22.42 -3.99
N GLN A 560 48.71 -22.65 -3.34
CA GLN A 560 47.41 -22.24 -3.84
C GLN A 560 47.21 -20.74 -3.61
N LEU A 561 46.76 -20.00 -4.64
CA LEU A 561 46.28 -18.63 -4.48
C LEU A 561 45.14 -18.62 -3.44
N SER A 562 45.09 -17.60 -2.58
CA SER A 562 43.97 -17.40 -1.67
C SER A 562 42.64 -17.28 -2.45
N ALA A 563 41.55 -17.80 -1.86
CA ALA A 563 40.22 -17.66 -2.44
C ALA A 563 39.84 -16.17 -2.57
N ASN A 564 39.29 -15.78 -3.72
CA ASN A 564 38.83 -14.41 -3.95
C ASN A 564 37.89 -13.92 -2.83
N GLY A 565 38.32 -12.89 -2.10
CA GLY A 565 37.55 -12.19 -1.07
C GLY A 565 36.86 -10.91 -1.54
N PHE A 566 37.04 -10.50 -2.80
CA PHE A 566 36.36 -9.33 -3.37
C PHE A 566 34.95 -9.65 -3.87
N ILE A 567 34.06 -8.66 -3.85
CA ILE A 567 32.71 -8.73 -4.40
C ILE A 567 32.50 -7.56 -5.37
N LYS A 568 31.98 -7.84 -6.56
CA LYS A 568 31.53 -6.83 -7.52
C LYS A 568 30.06 -7.06 -7.83
N THR A 569 29.22 -6.11 -7.41
CA THR A 569 27.77 -6.15 -7.64
C THR A 569 27.48 -6.35 -9.14
N GLY A 570 26.52 -7.22 -9.44
CA GLY A 570 26.18 -7.58 -10.82
C GLY A 570 27.22 -8.40 -11.58
N HIS A 571 28.29 -8.89 -10.95
CA HIS A 571 29.32 -9.68 -11.61
C HIS A 571 29.60 -11.00 -10.87
N THR A 572 30.23 -11.94 -11.57
CA THR A 572 30.91 -13.12 -11.02
C THR A 572 32.41 -12.97 -11.21
N PHE A 573 33.18 -13.35 -10.19
CA PHE A 573 34.64 -13.47 -10.31
C PHE A 573 34.97 -14.60 -11.30
N ASP A 574 35.73 -14.29 -12.35
CA ASP A 574 36.10 -15.25 -13.40
C ASP A 574 37.54 -15.78 -13.21
N GLY A 575 38.46 -14.95 -12.70
CA GLY A 575 39.85 -15.32 -12.47
C GLY A 575 40.74 -14.10 -12.17
N TRP A 576 42.05 -14.29 -12.22
CA TRP A 576 43.06 -13.25 -12.01
C TRP A 576 43.82 -12.93 -13.31
N ALA A 577 44.02 -11.65 -13.61
CA ALA A 577 44.88 -11.14 -14.67
C ALA A 577 46.17 -10.54 -14.08
N THR A 578 47.25 -10.45 -14.88
CA THR A 578 48.53 -9.83 -14.48
C THR A 578 48.58 -8.32 -14.70
N SER A 579 47.51 -7.71 -15.22
CA SER A 579 47.33 -6.26 -15.36
C SER A 579 45.85 -5.88 -15.27
N ALA A 580 45.53 -4.64 -14.91
CA ALA A 580 44.16 -4.20 -14.62
C ALA A 580 43.18 -4.34 -15.81
N GLY A 581 43.67 -4.18 -17.04
CA GLY A 581 42.90 -4.39 -18.27
C GLY A 581 43.20 -5.71 -18.98
N GLY A 582 43.91 -6.65 -18.33
CA GLY A 582 44.33 -7.91 -18.92
C GLY A 582 43.25 -8.98 -18.93
N SER A 583 43.33 -9.91 -19.88
CA SER A 583 42.58 -11.16 -19.84
C SER A 583 42.98 -12.02 -18.64
N LYS A 584 42.07 -12.91 -18.22
CA LYS A 584 42.34 -13.95 -17.20
C LYS A 584 43.58 -14.77 -17.56
N VAL A 585 44.48 -14.91 -16.58
CA VAL A 585 45.71 -15.72 -16.63
C VAL A 585 45.64 -16.89 -15.62
N TYR A 586 45.02 -16.67 -14.45
CA TYR A 586 44.88 -17.69 -13.41
C TYR A 586 43.44 -17.89 -12.95
N ASP A 587 43.11 -19.11 -12.52
CA ASP A 587 41.84 -19.45 -11.87
C ASP A 587 41.78 -19.01 -10.39
N ASN A 588 40.57 -18.93 -9.85
CA ASN A 588 40.38 -18.78 -8.40
C ASN A 588 40.98 -20.00 -7.69
N GLN A 589 41.83 -19.79 -6.69
CA GLN A 589 42.53 -20.86 -5.98
C GLN A 589 43.35 -21.79 -6.89
N GLN A 590 43.97 -21.28 -7.95
CA GLN A 590 44.94 -22.05 -8.72
C GLN A 590 46.23 -22.27 -7.91
N SER A 591 46.84 -23.46 -8.02
CA SER A 591 48.20 -23.71 -7.49
C SER A 591 49.24 -23.15 -8.45
N VAL A 592 50.09 -22.26 -7.95
CA VAL A 592 51.10 -21.52 -8.73
C VAL A 592 52.46 -21.52 -8.02
N SER A 593 53.52 -21.28 -8.77
CA SER A 593 54.90 -21.23 -8.27
C SER A 593 55.74 -20.27 -9.11
N ASN A 594 56.84 -19.77 -8.54
CA ASN A 594 57.89 -19.03 -9.26
C ASN A 594 57.40 -17.80 -10.06
N LEU A 595 56.32 -17.14 -9.63
CA LEU A 595 55.72 -15.99 -10.33
C LEU A 595 56.69 -14.79 -10.44
N THR A 596 57.68 -14.72 -9.56
CA THR A 596 58.88 -13.91 -9.70
C THR A 596 60.06 -14.64 -9.08
N ASN A 597 61.28 -14.36 -9.55
CA ASN A 597 62.53 -14.83 -8.94
C ASN A 597 63.18 -13.77 -8.04
N VAL A 598 62.55 -12.60 -7.85
CA VAL A 598 63.06 -11.47 -7.06
C VAL A 598 62.67 -11.59 -5.59
N GLN A 599 63.65 -11.52 -4.68
CA GLN A 599 63.42 -11.49 -3.23
C GLN A 599 62.56 -10.29 -2.83
N ASN A 600 61.51 -10.52 -2.04
CA ASN A 600 60.47 -9.56 -1.65
C ASN A 600 59.74 -8.90 -2.84
N GLY A 601 59.84 -9.46 -4.05
CA GLY A 601 59.11 -8.96 -5.22
C GLY A 601 57.59 -9.05 -4.99
N THR A 602 56.84 -8.08 -5.51
CA THR A 602 55.37 -8.08 -5.46
C THR A 602 54.80 -8.34 -6.85
N VAL A 603 54.06 -9.44 -7.00
CA VAL A 603 53.31 -9.79 -8.20
C VAL A 603 51.87 -9.32 -7.99
N ASN A 604 51.43 -8.34 -8.76
CA ASN A 604 50.06 -7.81 -8.68
C ASN A 604 49.13 -8.63 -9.57
N LEU A 605 48.07 -9.18 -8.98
CA LEU A 605 46.99 -9.88 -9.66
C LEU A 605 45.70 -9.08 -9.55
N TYR A 606 45.03 -8.87 -10.69
CA TYR A 606 43.83 -8.05 -10.81
C TYR A 606 42.62 -8.93 -11.07
N ALA A 607 41.54 -8.73 -10.33
CA ALA A 607 40.32 -9.51 -10.48
C ALA A 607 39.70 -9.30 -11.88
N VAL A 608 39.37 -10.41 -12.54
CA VAL A 608 38.64 -10.43 -13.81
C VAL A 608 37.18 -10.72 -13.50
N TRP A 609 36.31 -9.84 -13.98
CA TRP A 609 34.89 -9.85 -13.64
C TRP A 609 34.04 -10.11 -14.88
N LYS A 610 33.28 -11.19 -14.84
CA LYS A 610 32.28 -11.51 -15.87
C LYS A 610 30.94 -10.96 -15.40
N ILE A 611 30.28 -10.14 -16.23
CA ILE A 611 28.97 -9.57 -15.87
C ILE A 611 27.94 -10.70 -15.74
N LYS A 612 27.14 -10.68 -14.67
CA LYS A 612 26.02 -11.60 -14.50
C LYS A 612 24.99 -11.28 -15.57
N THR A 613 24.45 -12.32 -16.19
CA THR A 613 23.32 -12.20 -17.09
C THR A 613 22.13 -12.97 -16.53
N TYR A 614 20.94 -12.48 -16.80
CA TYR A 614 19.69 -13.01 -16.28
C TYR A 614 18.69 -13.25 -17.41
N THR A 615 17.74 -14.14 -17.16
CA THR A 615 16.54 -14.25 -17.99
C THR A 615 15.46 -13.35 -17.40
N VAL A 616 14.87 -12.51 -18.25
CA VAL A 616 13.67 -11.74 -17.95
C VAL A 616 12.49 -12.46 -18.58
N THR A 617 11.58 -12.96 -17.74
CA THR A 617 10.34 -13.61 -18.15
C THR A 617 9.20 -12.58 -18.23
N PHE A 618 8.25 -12.79 -19.13
CA PHE A 618 7.02 -12.00 -19.13
C PHE A 618 5.81 -12.71 -19.75
N SER A 619 4.60 -12.29 -19.35
CA SER A 619 3.33 -12.84 -19.83
C SER A 619 2.18 -11.85 -19.72
N VAL A 620 1.07 -12.16 -20.41
CA VAL A 620 -0.24 -11.58 -20.10
C VAL A 620 -0.90 -12.50 -19.07
N ALA A 621 -1.33 -11.96 -17.93
CA ALA A 621 -1.88 -12.74 -16.82
C ALA A 621 -3.42 -12.85 -16.83
N ALA A 622 -4.10 -11.88 -17.44
CA ALA A 622 -5.55 -11.89 -17.67
C ALA A 622 -5.93 -10.87 -18.75
N GLY A 623 -7.04 -11.12 -19.45
CA GLY A 623 -7.65 -10.22 -20.42
C GLY A 623 -6.95 -10.14 -21.78
N GLU A 624 -7.64 -9.55 -22.76
CA GLU A 624 -7.19 -9.57 -24.16
C GLU A 624 -6.29 -8.38 -24.52
N GLY A 625 -5.14 -8.72 -25.11
CA GLY A 625 -4.11 -7.77 -25.49
C GLY A 625 -2.75 -8.46 -25.64
N LYS A 626 -1.72 -7.65 -25.82
CA LYS A 626 -0.37 -8.06 -26.19
C LYS A 626 0.65 -7.33 -25.33
N LEU A 627 1.61 -8.06 -24.80
CA LEU A 627 2.78 -7.52 -24.10
C LEU A 627 4.02 -7.82 -24.94
N GLN A 628 4.63 -6.79 -25.53
CA GLN A 628 5.92 -6.89 -26.18
C GLN A 628 7.04 -6.59 -25.16
N GLY A 629 8.07 -7.42 -25.12
CA GLY A 629 9.32 -7.19 -24.38
C GLY A 629 10.49 -7.08 -25.35
N THR A 630 11.30 -6.04 -25.18
CA THR A 630 12.42 -5.71 -26.09
C THR A 630 13.71 -5.44 -25.32
N TYR A 631 14.80 -6.12 -25.72
CA TYR A 631 16.16 -5.84 -25.28
C TYR A 631 17.18 -6.11 -26.41
N GLY A 632 17.88 -5.06 -26.85
CA GLY A 632 18.82 -5.16 -27.98
C GLY A 632 18.12 -5.65 -29.25
N THR A 633 18.59 -6.75 -29.82
CA THR A 633 17.97 -7.44 -30.96
C THR A 633 16.86 -8.42 -30.56
N GLN A 634 16.68 -8.72 -29.28
CA GLN A 634 15.60 -9.60 -28.81
C GLN A 634 14.30 -8.80 -28.71
N ASN A 635 13.32 -9.16 -29.53
CA ASN A 635 11.95 -8.66 -29.46
C ASN A 635 11.02 -9.88 -29.41
N GLN A 636 10.18 -9.95 -28.38
CA GLN A 636 9.28 -11.07 -28.12
C GLN A 636 7.92 -10.54 -27.71
N THR A 637 6.84 -11.24 -28.08
CA THR A 637 5.47 -10.82 -27.76
C THR A 637 4.70 -11.94 -27.06
N ALA A 638 4.12 -11.62 -25.91
CA ALA A 638 3.15 -12.43 -25.19
C ALA A 638 1.73 -11.92 -25.50
N GLN A 639 0.77 -12.84 -25.50
CA GLN A 639 -0.67 -12.60 -25.49
C GLN A 639 -1.32 -13.52 -24.44
N ASN A 640 -2.61 -13.33 -24.15
CA ASN A 640 -3.38 -14.26 -23.32
C ASN A 640 -3.27 -15.70 -23.89
N GLY A 641 -3.21 -16.70 -23.00
CA GLY A 641 -3.00 -18.12 -23.36
C GLY A 641 -1.65 -18.49 -24.01
N SER A 642 -0.85 -17.54 -24.49
CA SER A 642 0.36 -17.83 -25.29
C SER A 642 1.59 -18.35 -24.51
N GLY A 643 1.46 -18.48 -23.18
CA GLY A 643 2.54 -18.86 -22.27
C GLY A 643 3.58 -17.74 -22.05
N THR A 644 4.45 -17.96 -21.06
CA THR A 644 5.53 -17.04 -20.70
C THR A 644 6.57 -16.94 -21.80
N LYS A 645 6.99 -15.71 -22.14
CA LYS A 645 8.10 -15.41 -23.05
C LYS A 645 9.35 -15.04 -22.26
N THR A 646 10.52 -15.10 -22.91
CA THR A 646 11.82 -14.81 -22.29
C THR A 646 12.66 -13.87 -23.14
N LEU A 647 13.34 -12.94 -22.48
CA LEU A 647 14.55 -12.29 -22.98
C LEU A 647 15.71 -12.90 -22.20
N ASN A 648 16.67 -13.50 -22.91
CA ASN A 648 17.73 -14.29 -22.30
C ASN A 648 19.07 -13.55 -22.33
N SER A 649 19.96 -13.91 -21.40
CA SER A 649 21.29 -13.32 -21.28
C SER A 649 21.32 -11.80 -21.12
N VAL A 650 20.30 -11.20 -20.47
CA VAL A 650 20.24 -9.76 -20.21
C VAL A 650 21.26 -9.39 -19.11
N PRO A 651 22.28 -8.55 -19.37
CA PRO A 651 23.30 -8.21 -18.38
C PRO A 651 22.77 -7.41 -17.19
N HIS A 652 23.37 -7.60 -16.02
CA HIS A 652 23.06 -6.84 -14.81
C HIS A 652 23.16 -5.32 -15.05
N GLY A 653 22.14 -4.57 -14.65
CA GLY A 653 22.06 -3.12 -14.82
C GLY A 653 21.56 -2.67 -16.20
N SER A 654 21.32 -3.60 -17.13
CA SER A 654 20.66 -3.26 -18.40
C SER A 654 19.19 -2.89 -18.19
N SER A 655 18.70 -1.91 -18.97
CA SER A 655 17.28 -1.57 -19.07
C SER A 655 16.59 -2.41 -20.14
N VAL A 656 15.45 -3.00 -19.81
CA VAL A 656 14.54 -3.69 -20.73
C VAL A 656 13.29 -2.82 -20.93
N SER A 657 12.80 -2.74 -22.17
CA SER A 657 11.59 -1.99 -22.51
C SER A 657 10.42 -2.93 -22.75
N PHE A 658 9.24 -2.56 -22.25
CA PHE A 658 7.98 -3.26 -22.43
C PHE A 658 6.92 -2.34 -23.01
N THR A 659 6.07 -2.91 -23.87
CA THR A 659 4.90 -2.24 -24.46
C THR A 659 3.70 -3.15 -24.32
N ALA A 660 2.69 -2.73 -23.55
CA ALA A 660 1.38 -3.35 -23.54
C ALA A 660 0.46 -2.62 -24.52
N THR A 661 -0.14 -3.38 -25.43
CA THR A 661 -1.19 -2.93 -26.36
C THR A 661 -2.42 -3.78 -26.08
N ALA A 662 -3.49 -3.15 -25.59
CA ALA A 662 -4.77 -3.81 -25.42
C ALA A 662 -5.44 -4.05 -26.79
N ASP A 663 -6.23 -5.12 -26.92
CA ASP A 663 -7.03 -5.35 -28.12
C ASP A 663 -8.32 -4.49 -28.12
N GLU A 664 -8.99 -4.31 -29.27
CA GLU A 664 -10.14 -3.39 -29.42
C GLU A 664 -11.25 -3.70 -28.39
N GLY A 665 -11.57 -2.70 -27.55
CA GLY A 665 -12.53 -2.81 -26.43
C GLY A 665 -11.92 -3.15 -25.05
N TRP A 666 -10.60 -3.25 -24.95
CA TRP A 666 -9.86 -3.49 -23.70
C TRP A 666 -8.92 -2.32 -23.37
N GLU A 667 -8.51 -2.22 -22.12
CA GLU A 667 -7.49 -1.30 -21.64
C GLU A 667 -6.55 -2.00 -20.65
N VAL A 668 -5.34 -1.47 -20.46
CA VAL A 668 -4.39 -1.98 -19.47
C VAL A 668 -4.98 -1.79 -18.07
N GLU A 669 -5.17 -2.89 -17.34
CA GLU A 669 -5.60 -2.87 -15.93
C GLU A 669 -4.44 -2.45 -15.04
N GLY A 670 -3.27 -3.05 -15.26
CA GLY A 670 -2.09 -2.83 -14.44
C GLY A 670 -0.98 -3.84 -14.71
N TRP A 671 0.14 -3.62 -14.05
CA TRP A 671 1.39 -4.34 -14.24
C TRP A 671 1.91 -4.89 -12.90
N THR A 672 2.64 -5.99 -12.96
CA THR A 672 3.41 -6.52 -11.82
C THR A 672 4.81 -6.89 -12.26
N VAL A 673 5.77 -6.80 -11.33
CA VAL A 673 7.13 -7.30 -11.49
C VAL A 673 7.52 -8.11 -10.26
N SER A 674 8.24 -9.23 -10.43
CA SER A 674 8.60 -10.15 -9.34
C SER A 674 9.50 -9.56 -8.26
N SER A 675 10.30 -8.54 -8.60
CA SER A 675 11.16 -7.80 -7.66
C SER A 675 11.52 -6.42 -8.21
N GLY A 676 11.68 -5.44 -7.31
CA GLY A 676 11.92 -4.04 -7.68
C GLY A 676 10.69 -3.34 -8.26
N SER A 677 10.91 -2.29 -9.04
CA SER A 677 9.88 -1.45 -9.65
C SER A 677 10.23 -1.13 -11.11
N PHE A 678 9.26 -0.65 -11.89
CA PHE A 678 9.53 -0.08 -13.20
C PHE A 678 10.26 1.26 -13.05
N ALA A 679 11.30 1.48 -13.84
CA ALA A 679 12.09 2.71 -13.82
C ALA A 679 11.31 3.90 -14.42
N THR A 680 10.50 3.64 -15.45
CA THR A 680 9.46 4.54 -15.97
C THR A 680 8.26 3.75 -16.48
N GLY A 681 7.08 4.39 -16.53
CA GLY A 681 5.88 3.81 -17.13
C GLY A 681 5.11 2.83 -16.22
N GLY A 682 4.39 1.88 -16.81
CA GLY A 682 3.55 0.93 -16.08
C GLY A 682 2.12 1.42 -15.76
N GLY A 683 1.61 2.40 -16.53
CA GLY A 683 0.28 2.97 -16.31
C GLY A 683 -0.90 2.04 -16.64
N SER A 684 -2.07 2.41 -16.12
CA SER A 684 -3.37 1.76 -16.29
C SER A 684 -4.40 2.69 -16.96
N GLY A 685 -5.50 2.15 -17.49
CA GLY A 685 -6.57 2.94 -18.09
C GLY A 685 -6.27 3.45 -19.50
N ALA A 686 -5.33 2.81 -20.21
CA ALA A 686 -4.92 3.18 -21.55
C ALA A 686 -4.94 1.96 -22.49
N ALA A 687 -5.27 2.18 -23.76
CA ALA A 687 -5.18 1.15 -24.81
C ALA A 687 -3.73 0.79 -25.17
N ASN A 688 -2.78 1.69 -24.92
CA ASN A 688 -1.34 1.42 -25.03
C ASN A 688 -0.61 2.01 -23.82
N ALA A 689 0.28 1.24 -23.21
CA ALA A 689 1.15 1.69 -22.12
C ALA A 689 2.55 1.08 -22.30
N THR A 690 3.59 1.88 -22.04
CA THR A 690 4.98 1.39 -21.98
C THR A 690 5.46 1.31 -20.54
N ALA A 691 6.49 0.48 -20.31
CA ALA A 691 7.21 0.39 -19.05
C ALA A 691 8.69 0.08 -19.31
N THR A 692 9.60 0.54 -18.45
CA THR A 692 11.02 0.15 -18.49
C THR A 692 11.45 -0.47 -17.16
N LEU A 693 12.41 -1.40 -17.20
CA LEU A 693 12.85 -2.15 -16.03
C LEU A 693 14.36 -2.38 -16.07
N THR A 694 15.07 -1.99 -15.01
CA THR A 694 16.48 -2.32 -14.80
C THR A 694 16.60 -3.74 -14.24
N VAL A 695 17.52 -4.53 -14.80
CA VAL A 695 17.69 -5.95 -14.47
C VAL A 695 18.83 -6.14 -13.48
N ASP A 696 18.51 -6.23 -12.19
CA ASP A 696 19.44 -6.56 -11.09
C ASP A 696 19.55 -8.08 -10.79
N GLY A 697 18.67 -8.88 -11.40
CA GLY A 697 18.40 -10.27 -11.06
C GLY A 697 17.38 -10.88 -12.03
N PRO A 698 16.95 -12.14 -11.82
CA PRO A 698 15.83 -12.71 -12.55
C PRO A 698 14.55 -11.89 -12.32
N LYS A 699 13.92 -11.44 -13.40
CA LYS A 699 12.66 -10.66 -13.35
C LYS A 699 11.54 -11.44 -14.04
N THR A 700 10.33 -11.35 -13.51
CA THR A 700 9.08 -11.74 -14.18
C THR A 700 8.18 -10.53 -14.24
N VAL A 701 7.78 -10.10 -15.43
CA VAL A 701 6.83 -9.00 -15.66
C VAL A 701 5.51 -9.57 -16.15
N THR A 702 4.39 -9.26 -15.50
CA THR A 702 3.08 -9.60 -16.05
C THR A 702 2.20 -8.37 -16.17
N VAL A 703 1.44 -8.29 -17.27
CA VAL A 703 0.38 -7.28 -17.46
C VAL A 703 -0.98 -7.95 -17.40
N LYS A 704 -1.98 -7.21 -16.92
CA LYS A 704 -3.39 -7.56 -17.07
C LYS A 704 -4.10 -6.52 -17.93
N PHE A 705 -5.06 -6.98 -18.71
CA PHE A 705 -6.02 -6.14 -19.42
C PHE A 705 -7.39 -6.31 -18.78
N LYS A 706 -8.19 -5.25 -18.77
CA LYS A 706 -9.59 -5.27 -18.36
C LYS A 706 -10.48 -4.71 -19.48
N PRO A 707 -11.78 -5.03 -19.49
CA PRO A 707 -12.76 -4.33 -20.30
C PRO A 707 -12.63 -2.81 -20.21
N GLY A 708 -12.50 -2.17 -21.36
CA GLY A 708 -12.43 -0.72 -21.49
C GLY A 708 -13.70 -0.14 -22.13
N VAL A 709 -13.49 0.96 -22.85
CA VAL A 709 -14.49 1.64 -23.68
C VAL A 709 -14.34 1.22 -25.14
N PHE A 710 -15.45 1.11 -25.88
CA PHE A 710 -15.47 0.90 -27.33
C PHE A 710 -16.22 2.06 -28.01
N ASP A 711 -15.47 2.96 -28.63
CA ASP A 711 -16.03 4.10 -29.37
C ASP A 711 -16.48 3.71 -30.78
N LEU A 712 -17.71 4.06 -31.13
CA LEU A 712 -18.34 3.71 -32.40
C LEU A 712 -19.13 4.88 -33.02
N ALA A 713 -18.61 5.40 -34.12
CA ALA A 713 -19.33 6.34 -34.98
C ALA A 713 -20.25 5.62 -35.98
N GLY A 714 -21.29 6.32 -36.43
CA GLY A 714 -22.08 5.92 -37.60
C GLY A 714 -21.26 5.80 -38.88
N GLY A 715 -21.69 4.92 -39.79
CA GLY A 715 -21.03 4.68 -41.08
C GLY A 715 -21.32 3.29 -41.67
N PRO A 716 -20.68 2.93 -42.80
CA PRO A 716 -20.73 1.58 -43.35
C PRO A 716 -20.27 0.52 -42.34
N ASP A 717 -20.92 -0.64 -42.33
CA ASP A 717 -20.66 -1.76 -41.40
C ASP A 717 -20.69 -1.40 -39.88
N ALA A 718 -21.23 -0.24 -39.48
CA ALA A 718 -21.29 0.17 -38.08
C ALA A 718 -22.21 -0.73 -37.21
N TRP A 719 -23.34 -1.22 -37.75
CA TRP A 719 -24.22 -2.17 -37.04
C TRP A 719 -23.50 -3.51 -36.82
N LYS A 720 -22.75 -3.96 -37.82
CA LYS A 720 -21.92 -5.17 -37.78
C LYS A 720 -20.79 -5.05 -36.75
N ARG A 721 -20.13 -3.90 -36.66
CA ARG A 721 -19.13 -3.60 -35.61
C ARG A 721 -19.77 -3.62 -34.22
N LEU A 722 -20.91 -2.93 -34.03
CA LEU A 722 -21.67 -2.95 -32.77
C LEU A 722 -22.02 -4.40 -32.37
N LYS A 723 -22.67 -5.15 -33.27
CA LYS A 723 -23.09 -6.53 -33.04
C LYS A 723 -21.90 -7.44 -32.69
N LYS A 724 -20.77 -7.29 -33.39
CA LYS A 724 -19.53 -8.05 -33.11
C LYS A 724 -18.97 -7.80 -31.71
N GLU A 725 -19.05 -6.58 -31.18
CA GLU A 725 -18.57 -6.27 -29.83
C GLU A 725 -19.55 -6.72 -28.74
N VAL A 726 -20.83 -6.39 -28.91
CA VAL A 726 -21.90 -6.63 -27.94
C VAL A 726 -22.11 -8.13 -27.70
N GLU A 727 -21.99 -8.96 -28.75
CA GLU A 727 -22.25 -10.40 -28.66
C GLU A 727 -21.08 -11.24 -28.12
N LYS A 728 -19.93 -10.63 -27.80
CA LYS A 728 -18.86 -11.31 -27.06
C LYS A 728 -19.28 -11.57 -25.62
N THR A 729 -18.88 -12.70 -25.06
CA THR A 729 -19.01 -12.99 -23.61
C THR A 729 -18.13 -12.09 -22.75
N GLU A 730 -16.94 -11.71 -23.25
CA GLU A 730 -16.00 -10.79 -22.59
C GLU A 730 -15.53 -9.72 -23.58
N GLY A 731 -15.27 -8.51 -23.08
CA GLY A 731 -15.01 -7.31 -23.89
C GLY A 731 -15.54 -6.05 -23.22
N ALA A 732 -15.53 -4.93 -23.94
CA ALA A 732 -15.82 -3.58 -23.43
C ALA A 732 -17.09 -3.53 -22.57
N HIS A 733 -17.02 -2.98 -21.36
CA HIS A 733 -18.20 -2.81 -20.51
C HIS A 733 -18.98 -1.53 -20.84
N THR A 734 -18.35 -0.57 -21.53
CA THR A 734 -19.01 0.63 -22.06
C THR A 734 -18.81 0.73 -23.57
N ILE A 735 -19.90 0.92 -24.31
CA ILE A 735 -19.90 1.28 -25.73
C ILE A 735 -20.40 2.72 -25.86
N THR A 736 -19.63 3.55 -26.55
CA THR A 736 -19.86 4.98 -26.73
C THR A 736 -20.22 5.25 -28.18
N ILE A 737 -21.40 5.83 -28.43
CA ILE A 737 -21.93 6.02 -29.79
C ILE A 737 -21.98 7.50 -30.16
N SER A 738 -21.53 7.82 -31.38
CA SER A 738 -21.71 9.13 -32.00
C SER A 738 -22.62 9.07 -33.23
N GLY A 739 -23.68 9.89 -33.22
CA GLY A 739 -24.65 9.98 -34.31
C GLY A 739 -25.64 8.82 -34.38
N GLU A 740 -25.90 8.33 -35.60
CA GLU A 740 -26.79 7.20 -35.87
C GLU A 740 -26.01 6.00 -36.43
N ILE A 741 -26.30 4.81 -35.92
CA ILE A 741 -25.91 3.53 -36.50
C ILE A 741 -27.14 2.92 -37.18
N THR A 742 -27.11 2.84 -38.52
CA THR A 742 -28.21 2.32 -39.34
C THR A 742 -27.91 0.90 -39.83
N ALA A 743 -28.86 -0.02 -39.67
CA ALA A 743 -28.80 -1.36 -40.24
C ALA A 743 -28.99 -1.33 -41.77
N THR A 744 -28.28 -2.21 -42.48
CA THR A 744 -28.37 -2.36 -43.94
C THR A 744 -28.40 -3.83 -44.34
N ASN A 745 -28.76 -4.10 -45.60
CA ASN A 745 -28.75 -5.45 -46.17
C ASN A 745 -27.33 -6.04 -46.38
N GLY A 746 -26.27 -5.36 -45.93
CA GLY A 746 -24.90 -5.88 -45.97
C GLY A 746 -24.71 -7.11 -45.07
N PRO A 747 -23.90 -8.11 -45.46
CA PRO A 747 -23.70 -9.33 -44.67
C PRO A 747 -23.23 -9.04 -43.23
N GLY A 748 -24.09 -9.35 -42.26
CA GLY A 748 -23.87 -9.11 -40.83
C GLY A 748 -24.17 -7.69 -40.34
N ASN A 749 -24.60 -6.76 -41.20
CA ASN A 749 -24.90 -5.36 -40.85
C ASN A 749 -26.39 -5.11 -40.54
N ASN A 750 -27.09 -6.15 -40.10
CA ASN A 750 -28.46 -6.13 -39.56
C ASN A 750 -28.63 -7.31 -38.60
N GLY A 751 -29.84 -7.52 -38.11
CA GLY A 751 -30.16 -8.60 -37.19
C GLY A 751 -30.05 -8.17 -35.74
N LYS A 752 -30.91 -8.77 -34.92
CA LYS A 752 -31.02 -8.54 -33.47
C LYS A 752 -29.70 -8.86 -32.78
N ILE A 753 -29.37 -8.10 -31.73
CA ILE A 753 -28.09 -8.13 -31.05
C ILE A 753 -28.28 -8.74 -29.65
N SER A 754 -27.59 -9.85 -29.36
CA SER A 754 -27.66 -10.55 -28.08
C SER A 754 -26.75 -9.93 -27.02
N ILE A 755 -27.33 -9.38 -25.96
CA ILE A 755 -26.60 -8.95 -24.76
C ILE A 755 -26.24 -10.18 -23.93
N ARG A 756 -24.95 -10.48 -23.75
CA ARG A 756 -24.45 -11.66 -23.02
C ARG A 756 -23.69 -11.36 -21.73
N ARG A 757 -23.14 -10.14 -21.61
CA ARG A 757 -22.47 -9.59 -20.42
C ARG A 757 -23.21 -8.38 -19.88
N GLU A 758 -22.85 -7.90 -18.68
CA GLU A 758 -23.27 -6.55 -18.26
C GLU A 758 -22.67 -5.51 -19.23
N LEU A 759 -23.49 -4.58 -19.70
CA LEU A 759 -23.10 -3.61 -20.73
C LEU A 759 -23.80 -2.26 -20.54
N ILE A 760 -23.04 -1.19 -20.70
CA ILE A 760 -23.54 0.18 -20.85
C ILE A 760 -23.37 0.57 -22.31
N ILE A 761 -24.45 1.02 -22.97
CA ILE A 761 -24.37 1.68 -24.29
C ILE A 761 -24.87 3.11 -24.10
N LYS A 762 -24.02 4.09 -24.42
CA LYS A 762 -24.28 5.51 -24.15
C LYS A 762 -23.91 6.41 -25.33
N SER A 763 -24.57 7.56 -25.46
CA SER A 763 -24.11 8.60 -26.38
C SER A 763 -22.84 9.29 -25.83
N ILE A 764 -21.97 9.77 -26.72
CA ILE A 764 -20.92 10.75 -26.38
C ILE A 764 -21.43 12.19 -26.35
N GLY A 765 -22.68 12.43 -26.77
CA GLY A 765 -23.33 13.73 -26.79
C GLY A 765 -24.73 13.71 -26.14
N SER A 766 -25.60 14.62 -26.57
CA SER A 766 -26.97 14.75 -26.06
C SER A 766 -27.88 13.57 -26.40
N SER A 767 -27.66 12.93 -27.55
CA SER A 767 -28.33 11.70 -27.97
C SER A 767 -27.54 10.96 -29.07
N ALA A 768 -27.75 9.66 -29.19
CA ALA A 768 -27.33 8.85 -30.34
C ALA A 768 -28.46 7.84 -30.66
N SER A 769 -28.44 7.19 -31.82
CA SER A 769 -29.52 6.25 -32.17
C SER A 769 -29.08 4.98 -32.92
N LEU A 770 -29.80 3.89 -32.65
CA LEU A 770 -29.70 2.60 -33.32
C LEU A 770 -30.94 2.41 -34.19
N ASN A 771 -30.78 2.49 -35.51
CA ASN A 771 -31.85 2.40 -36.48
C ASN A 771 -31.83 1.04 -37.17
N ALA A 772 -32.72 0.12 -36.78
CA ALA A 772 -32.82 -1.21 -37.41
C ALA A 772 -33.42 -1.19 -38.82
N ASN A 773 -33.87 -0.02 -39.31
CA ASN A 773 -34.27 0.19 -40.72
C ASN A 773 -35.36 -0.80 -41.20
N ASN A 774 -36.21 -1.26 -40.28
CA ASN A 774 -37.24 -2.29 -40.46
C ASN A 774 -36.74 -3.69 -40.87
N LEU A 775 -35.44 -3.97 -40.75
CA LEU A 775 -34.82 -5.24 -41.16
C LEU A 775 -34.89 -6.33 -40.08
N SER A 776 -34.89 -5.96 -38.79
CA SER A 776 -34.97 -6.88 -37.65
C SER A 776 -35.41 -6.15 -36.37
N GLY A 777 -35.67 -6.87 -35.28
CA GLY A 777 -35.59 -6.27 -33.94
C GLY A 777 -34.16 -5.88 -33.57
N ILE A 778 -34.01 -5.17 -32.45
CA ILE A 778 -32.75 -4.49 -32.07
C ILE A 778 -31.97 -5.28 -31.00
N PHE A 779 -32.52 -5.50 -29.79
CA PHE A 779 -31.81 -6.22 -28.71
C PHE A 779 -32.53 -7.45 -28.14
N ASP A 780 -31.79 -8.53 -27.93
CA ASP A 780 -32.15 -9.64 -27.03
C ASP A 780 -31.34 -9.50 -25.73
N VAL A 781 -31.98 -9.01 -24.68
CA VAL A 781 -31.36 -8.61 -23.41
C VAL A 781 -31.33 -9.82 -22.45
N ASN A 782 -30.36 -10.71 -22.69
CA ASN A 782 -30.13 -11.93 -21.90
C ASN A 782 -29.20 -11.71 -20.69
N ASN A 783 -28.54 -10.55 -20.62
CA ASN A 783 -27.81 -10.05 -19.45
C ASN A 783 -28.09 -8.53 -19.32
N LYS A 784 -27.60 -7.88 -18.26
CA LYS A 784 -27.95 -6.49 -17.91
C LYS A 784 -27.45 -5.47 -18.93
N LEU A 785 -28.38 -4.80 -19.62
CA LEU A 785 -28.13 -3.68 -20.53
C LEU A 785 -28.57 -2.36 -19.90
N THR A 786 -27.69 -1.36 -19.92
CA THR A 786 -28.03 0.05 -19.62
C THR A 786 -27.92 0.89 -20.88
N LEU A 787 -28.98 1.63 -21.21
CA LEU A 787 -29.03 2.58 -22.32
C LEU A 787 -29.08 4.01 -21.80
N GLU A 788 -28.08 4.83 -22.13
CA GLU A 788 -27.98 6.22 -21.67
C GLU A 788 -27.92 7.21 -22.85
N ASN A 789 -29.01 7.97 -23.04
CA ASN A 789 -29.24 8.85 -24.18
C ASN A 789 -29.20 8.12 -25.56
N ILE A 790 -29.67 6.87 -25.61
CA ILE A 790 -29.74 6.05 -26.83
C ILE A 790 -31.19 5.87 -27.28
N THR A 791 -31.49 6.26 -28.52
CA THR A 791 -32.78 5.99 -29.18
C THR A 791 -32.70 4.73 -30.04
N LEU A 792 -33.45 3.69 -29.68
CA LEU A 792 -33.69 2.52 -30.53
C LEU A 792 -34.85 2.85 -31.48
N LYS A 793 -34.70 2.66 -32.79
CA LYS A 793 -35.77 2.99 -33.75
C LYS A 793 -35.91 2.06 -34.94
N ASN A 794 -37.14 1.98 -35.46
CA ASN A 794 -37.52 1.21 -36.65
C ASN A 794 -37.13 -0.29 -36.54
N GLY A 795 -37.25 -0.87 -35.34
CA GLY A 795 -37.09 -2.31 -35.14
C GLY A 795 -38.33 -3.07 -35.60
N ARG A 796 -38.17 -4.17 -36.35
CA ARG A 796 -39.30 -4.94 -36.88
C ARG A 796 -39.13 -6.45 -36.70
N GLU A 797 -40.10 -7.07 -36.04
CA GLU A 797 -40.13 -8.49 -35.73
C GLU A 797 -41.24 -9.20 -36.54
N PRO A 798 -40.91 -10.18 -37.40
CA PRO A 798 -41.87 -10.81 -38.31
C PRO A 798 -42.60 -12.02 -37.67
N GLY A 799 -43.83 -12.27 -38.14
CA GLY A 799 -44.66 -13.36 -37.65
C GLY A 799 -44.99 -13.18 -36.16
N ASN A 800 -44.87 -14.25 -35.37
CA ASN A 800 -45.23 -14.26 -33.95
C ASN A 800 -44.09 -13.78 -33.03
N ARG A 801 -43.01 -13.20 -33.59
CA ARG A 801 -41.83 -12.75 -32.82
C ARG A 801 -42.10 -11.45 -32.08
N THR A 802 -41.49 -11.27 -30.91
CA THR A 802 -41.86 -10.21 -29.93
C THR A 802 -40.65 -9.34 -29.53
N GLY A 803 -40.92 -8.15 -29.00
CA GLY A 803 -39.88 -7.25 -28.46
C GLY A 803 -38.93 -6.70 -29.54
N ALA A 804 -39.46 -5.85 -30.43
CA ALA A 804 -38.70 -5.37 -31.59
C ALA A 804 -37.71 -4.24 -31.28
N GLY A 805 -37.99 -3.38 -30.28
CA GLY A 805 -36.95 -2.57 -29.65
C GLY A 805 -36.08 -3.43 -28.74
N ALA A 806 -36.69 -4.12 -27.77
CA ALA A 806 -35.99 -5.09 -26.93
C ALA A 806 -36.87 -6.27 -26.51
N TYR A 807 -36.27 -7.45 -26.42
CA TYR A 807 -36.82 -8.62 -25.72
C TYR A 807 -35.98 -8.87 -24.47
N VAL A 808 -36.58 -8.89 -23.28
CA VAL A 808 -35.88 -8.79 -22.00
C VAL A 808 -36.03 -10.06 -21.16
N ASN A 809 -34.95 -10.84 -21.10
CA ASN A 809 -34.80 -12.03 -20.25
C ASN A 809 -34.06 -11.74 -18.94
N SER A 810 -33.21 -10.70 -18.91
CA SER A 810 -32.43 -10.29 -17.73
C SER A 810 -32.81 -8.88 -17.26
N THR A 811 -32.05 -7.83 -17.55
CA THR A 811 -32.39 -6.46 -17.11
C THR A 811 -32.12 -5.44 -18.21
N LEU A 812 -33.10 -4.59 -18.51
CA LEU A 812 -32.95 -3.43 -19.40
C LEU A 812 -33.20 -2.16 -18.59
N ILE A 813 -32.20 -1.28 -18.50
CA ILE A 813 -32.29 0.03 -17.83
C ILE A 813 -32.25 1.13 -18.90
N MET A 814 -33.27 1.98 -18.95
CA MET A 814 -33.33 3.16 -19.82
C MET A 814 -33.13 4.43 -19.00
N LYS A 815 -32.03 5.14 -19.27
CA LYS A 815 -31.56 6.35 -18.57
C LYS A 815 -31.52 7.59 -19.48
N GLY A 816 -31.51 8.75 -18.86
CA GLY A 816 -31.42 10.05 -19.52
C GLY A 816 -32.55 10.26 -20.52
N SER A 817 -32.21 10.54 -21.77
CA SER A 817 -33.15 10.71 -22.90
C SER A 817 -33.36 9.44 -23.74
N SER A 818 -32.94 8.25 -23.26
CA SER A 818 -33.06 7.00 -24.02
C SER A 818 -34.50 6.68 -24.42
N ALA A 819 -34.70 6.29 -25.67
CA ALA A 819 -36.02 6.13 -26.26
C ALA A 819 -36.14 4.82 -27.07
N ILE A 820 -37.37 4.33 -27.24
CA ILE A 820 -37.70 3.24 -28.18
C ILE A 820 -38.88 3.71 -29.02
N THR A 821 -38.71 3.77 -30.35
CA THR A 821 -39.73 4.36 -31.23
C THR A 821 -39.86 3.71 -32.60
N ASN A 822 -41.06 3.76 -33.19
CA ASN A 822 -41.39 3.14 -34.48
C ASN A 822 -41.12 1.62 -34.55
N CYS A 823 -41.07 0.93 -33.40
CA CYS A 823 -40.81 -0.52 -33.37
C CYS A 823 -42.11 -1.34 -33.47
N SER A 824 -42.08 -2.44 -34.24
CA SER A 824 -43.25 -3.25 -34.57
C SER A 824 -43.01 -4.75 -34.35
N ALA A 825 -43.90 -5.42 -33.62
CA ALA A 825 -43.77 -6.85 -33.25
C ALA A 825 -45.14 -7.54 -33.16
N HIS A 826 -45.16 -8.84 -32.80
CA HIS A 826 -46.41 -9.52 -32.45
C HIS A 826 -46.95 -9.07 -31.09
N LYS A 827 -46.10 -9.13 -30.06
CA LYS A 827 -46.33 -8.61 -28.72
C LYS A 827 -45.15 -7.73 -28.30
N GLY A 828 -45.39 -6.72 -27.48
CA GLY A 828 -44.32 -5.84 -26.97
C GLY A 828 -43.64 -5.08 -28.11
N GLY A 829 -44.39 -4.23 -28.82
CA GLY A 829 -43.92 -3.54 -30.03
C GLY A 829 -42.62 -2.78 -29.82
N GLY A 830 -42.56 -1.99 -28.74
CA GLY A 830 -41.33 -1.44 -28.19
C GLY A 830 -40.54 -2.50 -27.42
N VAL A 831 -41.09 -2.98 -26.30
CA VAL A 831 -40.41 -3.94 -25.41
C VAL A 831 -41.30 -5.14 -25.07
N TYR A 832 -40.75 -6.35 -25.14
CA TYR A 832 -41.33 -7.55 -24.53
C TYR A 832 -40.49 -7.95 -23.32
N VAL A 833 -41.06 -7.83 -22.12
CA VAL A 833 -40.40 -8.24 -20.87
C VAL A 833 -40.86 -9.66 -20.54
N ASN A 834 -39.97 -10.64 -20.74
CA ASN A 834 -40.28 -12.06 -20.63
C ASN A 834 -40.27 -12.56 -19.17
N ASN A 835 -39.09 -12.87 -18.64
CA ASN A 835 -38.87 -13.16 -17.22
C ASN A 835 -37.95 -12.13 -16.55
N GLY A 836 -37.42 -11.17 -17.31
CA GLY A 836 -36.52 -10.13 -16.82
C GLY A 836 -37.22 -8.89 -16.26
N THR A 837 -36.44 -7.82 -16.05
CA THR A 837 -36.88 -6.52 -15.54
C THR A 837 -36.61 -5.41 -16.55
N LEU A 838 -37.64 -4.62 -16.89
CA LEU A 838 -37.47 -3.31 -17.54
C LEU A 838 -37.47 -2.23 -16.45
N ILE A 839 -36.51 -1.31 -16.49
CA ILE A 839 -36.43 -0.14 -15.61
C ILE A 839 -36.37 1.11 -16.49
N MET A 840 -37.43 1.93 -16.48
CA MET A 840 -37.44 3.23 -17.14
C MET A 840 -37.27 4.36 -16.12
N GLN A 841 -36.28 5.22 -16.33
CA GLN A 841 -36.01 6.36 -15.46
C GLN A 841 -35.71 7.65 -16.23
N ASP A 842 -35.42 8.72 -15.50
CA ASP A 842 -35.03 10.03 -16.02
C ASP A 842 -36.09 10.61 -16.98
N SER A 843 -35.79 10.88 -18.25
CA SER A 843 -36.79 11.26 -19.28
C SER A 843 -36.86 10.21 -20.41
N SER A 844 -36.74 8.93 -20.06
CA SER A 844 -36.78 7.84 -21.04
C SER A 844 -38.19 7.60 -21.58
N THR A 845 -38.30 7.23 -22.87
CA THR A 845 -39.60 7.17 -23.57
C THR A 845 -39.81 5.93 -24.43
N ILE A 846 -41.07 5.50 -24.56
CA ILE A 846 -41.51 4.51 -25.56
C ILE A 846 -42.71 5.10 -26.33
N SER A 847 -42.64 5.14 -27.66
CA SER A 847 -43.61 5.88 -28.49
C SER A 847 -43.71 5.38 -29.93
N SER A 848 -44.86 5.56 -30.58
CA SER A 848 -45.09 5.20 -32.00
C SER A 848 -44.82 3.71 -32.33
N CYS A 849 -44.85 2.84 -31.32
CA CYS A 849 -44.66 1.40 -31.50
C CYS A 849 -45.97 0.69 -31.87
N THR A 850 -45.90 -0.56 -32.35
CA THR A 850 -47.08 -1.35 -32.75
C THR A 850 -46.94 -2.82 -32.36
N ALA A 851 -48.06 -3.44 -31.96
CA ALA A 851 -48.18 -4.89 -31.73
C ALA A 851 -49.35 -5.44 -32.55
N THR A 852 -49.26 -6.69 -33.03
CA THR A 852 -50.38 -7.35 -33.75
C THR A 852 -51.31 -8.15 -32.83
N ASP A 853 -50.92 -8.37 -31.58
CA ASP A 853 -51.77 -8.89 -30.50
C ASP A 853 -51.81 -7.90 -29.33
N LYS A 854 -50.75 -7.82 -28.51
CA LYS A 854 -50.81 -7.14 -27.19
C LYS A 854 -49.57 -6.34 -26.83
N GLY A 855 -49.77 -5.22 -26.13
CA GLY A 855 -48.68 -4.38 -25.63
C GLY A 855 -47.93 -3.69 -26.75
N SER A 856 -48.58 -2.74 -27.42
CA SER A 856 -48.00 -1.96 -28.51
C SER A 856 -46.76 -1.18 -28.07
N GLY A 857 -46.73 -0.66 -26.84
CA GLY A 857 -45.54 -0.10 -26.22
C GLY A 857 -44.72 -1.19 -25.51
N VAL A 858 -45.30 -1.77 -24.46
CA VAL A 858 -44.64 -2.76 -23.60
C VAL A 858 -45.57 -3.95 -23.36
N TYR A 859 -45.02 -5.16 -23.33
CA TYR A 859 -45.70 -6.36 -22.84
C TYR A 859 -44.94 -6.89 -21.62
N VAL A 860 -45.63 -7.08 -20.48
CA VAL A 860 -45.03 -7.41 -19.19
C VAL A 860 -45.48 -8.80 -18.70
N ALA A 861 -44.65 -9.80 -19.01
CA ALA A 861 -44.63 -11.10 -18.34
C ALA A 861 -43.60 -11.15 -17.19
N GLY A 862 -42.58 -10.28 -17.23
CA GLY A 862 -41.53 -10.15 -16.21
C GLY A 862 -41.88 -9.12 -15.12
N THR A 863 -40.98 -8.16 -14.91
CA THR A 863 -41.12 -7.01 -13.99
C THR A 863 -40.95 -5.70 -14.76
N PHE A 864 -41.72 -4.66 -14.44
CA PHE A 864 -41.57 -3.34 -15.05
C PHE A 864 -41.56 -2.24 -13.98
N GLU A 865 -40.46 -1.49 -13.91
CA GLU A 865 -40.26 -0.36 -13.00
C GLU A 865 -40.25 0.98 -13.73
N MET A 866 -40.82 2.01 -13.09
CA MET A 866 -40.84 3.38 -13.59
C MET A 866 -40.54 4.41 -12.49
N LYS A 867 -39.80 5.49 -12.82
CA LYS A 867 -39.58 6.66 -11.95
C LYS A 867 -39.20 7.93 -12.75
N GLY A 868 -39.32 9.11 -12.14
CA GLY A 868 -38.90 10.37 -12.75
C GLY A 868 -39.90 10.89 -13.79
N ASN A 869 -39.42 11.28 -14.97
CA ASN A 869 -40.22 11.75 -16.09
C ASN A 869 -40.35 10.66 -17.19
N ALA A 870 -40.14 9.40 -16.83
CA ALA A 870 -40.25 8.24 -17.73
C ALA A 870 -41.68 8.06 -18.25
N ARG A 871 -41.83 7.78 -19.55
CA ARG A 871 -43.15 7.72 -20.21
C ARG A 871 -43.28 6.62 -21.27
N VAL A 872 -44.33 5.81 -21.19
CA VAL A 872 -44.90 5.12 -22.35
C VAL A 872 -46.01 6.01 -22.90
N ASN A 873 -45.89 6.47 -24.15
CA ASN A 873 -46.85 7.38 -24.77
C ASN A 873 -48.26 6.77 -24.72
N THR A 874 -49.31 7.55 -24.43
CA THR A 874 -50.70 7.07 -24.26
C THR A 874 -51.34 6.43 -25.48
N ASN A 875 -50.75 6.62 -26.66
CA ASN A 875 -51.11 5.92 -27.90
C ASN A 875 -50.44 4.52 -27.99
N ASN A 876 -49.64 4.18 -27.00
CA ASN A 876 -49.05 2.87 -26.76
C ASN A 876 -49.45 2.34 -25.39
N ASP A 877 -49.86 1.08 -25.36
CA ASP A 877 -50.25 0.41 -24.12
C ASP A 877 -49.12 -0.43 -23.52
N VAL A 878 -49.20 -0.57 -22.20
CA VAL A 878 -48.44 -1.49 -21.36
C VAL A 878 -49.37 -2.65 -21.02
N TYR A 879 -49.19 -3.78 -21.71
CA TYR A 879 -49.95 -5.00 -21.40
C TYR A 879 -49.38 -5.69 -20.16
N LEU A 880 -50.22 -6.00 -19.17
CA LEU A 880 -49.83 -6.69 -17.94
C LEU A 880 -50.40 -8.11 -17.92
N GLU A 881 -49.54 -9.13 -17.95
CA GLU A 881 -49.97 -10.52 -17.73
C GLU A 881 -50.58 -10.75 -16.34
N SER A 882 -51.18 -11.93 -16.13
CA SER A 882 -51.81 -12.30 -14.86
C SER A 882 -50.87 -12.09 -13.67
N GLY A 883 -51.37 -11.43 -12.62
CA GLY A 883 -50.59 -11.07 -11.42
C GLY A 883 -49.53 -9.97 -11.60
N LYS A 884 -49.26 -9.47 -12.81
CA LYS A 884 -48.22 -8.45 -13.04
C LYS A 884 -48.74 -7.02 -12.85
N SER A 885 -47.88 -6.12 -12.39
CA SER A 885 -48.15 -4.69 -12.17
C SER A 885 -46.92 -3.84 -12.51
N ILE A 886 -47.09 -2.52 -12.62
CA ILE A 886 -45.98 -1.56 -12.77
C ILE A 886 -45.51 -1.13 -11.38
N THR A 887 -44.24 -1.32 -11.07
CA THR A 887 -43.65 -0.86 -9.79
C THR A 887 -43.12 0.57 -9.94
N VAL A 888 -43.70 1.52 -9.23
CA VAL A 888 -43.25 2.91 -9.26
C VAL A 888 -42.23 3.14 -8.14
N THR A 889 -40.95 3.17 -8.48
CA THR A 889 -39.82 3.15 -7.52
C THR A 889 -39.36 4.55 -7.07
N GLY A 890 -40.05 5.59 -7.53
CA GLY A 890 -39.89 6.98 -7.11
C GLY A 890 -40.97 7.86 -7.76
N SER A 891 -41.04 9.14 -7.40
CA SER A 891 -42.06 10.06 -7.95
C SER A 891 -42.07 10.05 -9.49
N LEU A 892 -43.25 9.89 -10.09
CA LEU A 892 -43.47 10.06 -11.52
C LEU A 892 -44.09 11.44 -11.80
N SER A 893 -43.38 12.30 -12.54
CA SER A 893 -43.76 13.68 -12.84
C SER A 893 -44.62 13.86 -14.10
N HIS A 894 -44.82 12.79 -14.87
CA HIS A 894 -45.66 12.82 -16.07
C HIS A 894 -47.01 12.15 -15.79
N HIS A 895 -48.09 12.81 -16.22
CA HIS A 895 -49.46 12.43 -15.90
C HIS A 895 -50.32 12.46 -17.18
N PRO A 896 -50.78 11.30 -17.70
CA PRO A 896 -50.39 9.93 -17.35
C PRO A 896 -49.01 9.55 -17.93
N ALA A 897 -48.22 8.81 -17.16
CA ALA A 897 -46.94 8.22 -17.56
C ALA A 897 -47.10 6.99 -18.46
N ALA A 898 -48.21 6.26 -18.39
CA ALA A 898 -48.52 5.12 -19.27
C ALA A 898 -50.04 4.88 -19.42
N ARG A 899 -50.43 4.14 -20.48
CA ARG A 899 -51.72 3.46 -20.57
C ARG A 899 -51.53 1.97 -20.22
N ILE A 900 -52.37 1.41 -19.37
CA ILE A 900 -52.31 0.02 -18.90
C ILE A 900 -53.43 -0.82 -19.54
N THR A 901 -53.09 -1.97 -20.11
CA THR A 901 -54.03 -3.01 -20.55
C THR A 901 -53.83 -4.27 -19.70
N PRO A 902 -54.63 -4.53 -18.65
CA PRO A 902 -54.50 -5.74 -17.86
C PRO A 902 -55.05 -6.98 -18.57
N ASN A 903 -54.45 -8.14 -18.33
CA ASN A 903 -54.90 -9.45 -18.82
C ASN A 903 -56.30 -9.86 -18.30
N SER A 904 -56.76 -9.27 -17.20
CA SER A 904 -58.09 -9.50 -16.64
C SER A 904 -58.62 -8.24 -15.99
N TYR A 905 -59.91 -7.99 -16.16
CA TYR A 905 -60.65 -6.95 -15.47
C TYR A 905 -61.49 -7.61 -14.38
N THR A 906 -61.02 -7.48 -13.14
CA THR A 906 -61.53 -8.18 -11.97
C THR A 906 -61.29 -7.33 -10.74
N ASN A 907 -62.24 -7.31 -9.80
CA ASN A 907 -62.09 -6.57 -8.55
C ASN A 907 -60.80 -6.94 -7.79
N GLY A 908 -60.13 -5.96 -7.20
CA GLY A 908 -58.87 -6.11 -6.47
C GLY A 908 -57.61 -6.25 -7.34
N ARG A 909 -57.74 -6.31 -8.68
CA ARG A 909 -56.59 -6.44 -9.59
C ARG A 909 -55.65 -5.24 -9.50
N VAL A 910 -54.46 -5.47 -8.95
CA VAL A 910 -53.38 -4.47 -8.85
C VAL A 910 -52.84 -4.13 -10.23
N LEU A 911 -52.80 -2.84 -10.57
CA LEU A 911 -52.29 -2.31 -11.84
C LEU A 911 -50.89 -1.70 -11.65
N ALA A 912 -50.67 -0.98 -10.54
CA ALA A 912 -49.37 -0.42 -10.17
C ALA A 912 -49.16 -0.38 -8.65
N THR A 913 -47.90 -0.38 -8.21
CA THR A 913 -47.47 -0.45 -6.80
C THR A 913 -46.40 0.59 -6.46
N GLY A 914 -46.08 0.75 -5.17
CA GLY A 914 -45.05 1.67 -4.70
C GLY A 914 -45.52 3.13 -4.66
N ALA A 915 -44.73 4.05 -5.20
CA ALA A 915 -45.05 5.47 -5.27
C ALA A 915 -46.06 5.83 -6.41
N ALA A 916 -46.87 4.87 -6.85
CA ALA A 916 -47.85 5.00 -7.91
C ALA A 916 -49.10 5.78 -7.46
N GLU A 917 -49.59 6.73 -8.26
CA GLU A 917 -50.87 7.44 -8.03
C GLU A 917 -51.88 7.22 -9.18
N LYS A 918 -53.18 7.45 -8.93
CA LYS A 918 -54.27 7.38 -9.96
C LYS A 918 -53.86 8.15 -11.22
N ALA A 919 -53.42 9.40 -11.05
CA ALA A 919 -53.02 10.30 -12.14
C ALA A 919 -51.76 9.87 -12.92
N ASN A 920 -50.99 8.87 -12.49
CA ASN A 920 -49.87 8.36 -13.29
C ASN A 920 -50.33 7.45 -14.45
N PHE A 921 -51.57 6.95 -14.43
CA PHE A 921 -52.00 5.91 -15.37
C PHE A 921 -53.37 6.20 -15.97
N LYS A 922 -53.55 5.85 -17.25
CA LYS A 922 -54.88 5.57 -17.81
C LYS A 922 -55.01 4.08 -18.03
N VAL A 923 -56.23 3.57 -18.00
CA VAL A 923 -56.52 2.16 -18.28
C VAL A 923 -57.14 2.05 -19.68
N THR A 924 -56.91 0.93 -20.36
CA THR A 924 -57.62 0.56 -21.60
C THR A 924 -59.00 0.01 -21.21
N PRO A 925 -60.11 0.37 -21.87
CA PRO A 925 -61.40 -0.23 -21.56
C PRO A 925 -61.41 -1.73 -21.88
N GLN A 926 -62.14 -2.50 -21.08
CA GLN A 926 -62.48 -3.88 -21.41
C GLN A 926 -63.30 -3.89 -22.72
N ASP A 927 -62.97 -4.80 -23.63
CA ASP A 927 -63.68 -5.03 -24.89
C ASP A 927 -63.91 -3.75 -25.73
N GLY A 928 -63.01 -2.77 -25.58
CA GLY A 928 -63.04 -1.46 -26.24
C GLY A 928 -63.93 -0.42 -25.57
N ASN A 929 -65.01 -0.82 -24.89
CA ASN A 929 -66.09 0.09 -24.45
C ASN A 929 -66.48 0.00 -22.95
N LYS A 930 -66.13 -1.06 -22.20
CA LYS A 930 -66.48 -1.20 -20.76
C LYS A 930 -65.36 -0.63 -19.88
N TYR A 931 -65.65 0.45 -19.15
CA TYR A 931 -64.67 1.13 -18.31
C TYR A 931 -64.66 0.51 -16.90
N TRP A 932 -63.48 0.37 -16.30
CA TRP A 932 -63.33 -0.25 -14.97
C TRP A 932 -62.72 0.72 -13.97
N ARG A 933 -63.45 0.98 -12.88
CA ARG A 933 -63.05 1.93 -11.83
C ARG A 933 -61.80 1.45 -11.06
N PHE A 934 -60.81 2.32 -10.95
CA PHE A 934 -59.56 2.07 -10.23
C PHE A 934 -59.17 3.25 -9.34
N LYS A 935 -58.60 2.96 -8.17
CA LYS A 935 -58.08 3.99 -7.24
C LYS A 935 -56.85 3.49 -6.50
N LYS A 936 -56.17 4.39 -5.77
CA LYS A 936 -55.12 4.02 -4.83
C LYS A 936 -55.75 3.57 -3.51
N GLN A 937 -55.53 2.31 -3.13
CA GLN A 937 -56.06 1.72 -1.89
C GLN A 937 -55.01 0.78 -1.29
N GLY A 938 -54.67 0.96 -0.01
CA GLY A 938 -53.63 0.15 0.66
C GLY A 938 -52.21 0.36 0.12
N GLY A 939 -51.95 1.49 -0.55
CA GLY A 939 -50.67 1.78 -1.22
C GLY A 939 -50.59 1.31 -2.68
N GLU A 940 -51.57 0.54 -3.16
CA GLU A 940 -51.62 -0.01 -4.52
C GLU A 940 -52.64 0.75 -5.38
N VAL A 941 -52.33 0.97 -6.66
CA VAL A 941 -53.32 1.40 -7.66
C VAL A 941 -53.97 0.15 -8.24
N LYS A 942 -55.26 -0.05 -7.99
CA LYS A 942 -55.98 -1.29 -8.35
C LYS A 942 -57.44 -1.06 -8.74
N PHE A 943 -58.01 -2.00 -9.48
CA PHE A 943 -59.47 -2.07 -9.63
C PHE A 943 -60.12 -2.29 -8.27
N VAL A 944 -61.22 -1.59 -8.01
CA VAL A 944 -61.96 -1.59 -6.74
C VAL A 944 -63.44 -1.75 -7.01
N PRO A 945 -64.24 -2.26 -6.06
CA PRO A 945 -65.68 -2.24 -6.21
C PRO A 945 -66.19 -0.85 -5.85
N ALA A 946 -67.27 -0.44 -6.50
CA ALA A 946 -68.23 0.43 -5.85
C ALA A 946 -69.15 -0.45 -4.97
N LYS A 947 -69.51 0.05 -3.78
CA LYS A 947 -70.60 -0.50 -2.95
C LYS A 947 -71.22 0.62 -2.13
N LEU A 948 -72.54 0.71 -2.15
CA LEU A 948 -73.30 1.79 -1.53
C LEU A 948 -74.59 1.23 -0.92
N LYS A 949 -74.50 0.59 0.25
CA LYS A 949 -75.67 0.00 0.93
C LYS A 949 -76.58 1.12 1.44
N VAL A 950 -77.65 1.40 0.69
CA VAL A 950 -78.85 2.06 1.23
C VAL A 950 -79.64 1.01 1.99
N THR A 951 -80.22 1.35 3.15
CA THR A 951 -81.09 0.43 3.90
C THR A 951 -82.19 1.19 4.62
N PHE A 952 -83.42 1.01 4.13
CA PHE A 952 -84.63 1.47 4.81
C PHE A 952 -84.89 0.54 5.99
N ASN A 953 -84.93 1.07 7.23
CA ASN A 953 -84.93 0.25 8.46
C ASN A 953 -86.26 0.21 9.21
N LYS A 954 -87.23 1.06 8.83
CA LYS A 954 -88.63 1.01 9.27
C LYS A 954 -89.45 1.93 8.36
N ILE A 955 -90.64 1.47 7.96
CA ILE A 955 -91.73 2.30 7.45
C ILE A 955 -92.92 1.94 8.32
N LYS A 956 -93.29 2.79 9.27
CA LYS A 956 -94.45 2.53 10.14
C LYS A 956 -95.64 3.35 9.65
N CYS A 957 -96.57 2.70 8.96
CA CYS A 957 -97.89 3.26 8.74
C CYS A 957 -98.73 3.08 10.02
N VAL A 958 -99.53 4.07 10.41
CA VAL A 958 -100.49 3.96 11.50
C VAL A 958 -101.76 4.71 11.11
N GLU A 959 -102.86 3.99 10.94
CA GLU A 959 -104.19 4.59 10.81
C GLU A 959 -104.62 5.17 12.18
N VAL A 960 -105.00 6.45 12.22
CA VAL A 960 -105.75 7.01 13.34
C VAL A 960 -107.02 7.65 12.80
N LYS A 961 -108.16 7.15 13.29
CA LYS A 961 -109.49 7.73 13.03
C LYS A 961 -109.76 8.78 14.09
N ASP A 962 -109.57 10.05 13.73
CA ASP A 962 -110.25 11.14 14.44
C ASP A 962 -111.73 11.20 13.99
N ALA A 963 -112.54 12.07 14.58
CA ALA A 963 -113.99 12.11 14.39
C ALA A 963 -114.46 12.62 13.00
N SER A 964 -113.53 12.94 12.08
CA SER A 964 -113.78 13.31 10.69
C SER A 964 -113.74 12.10 9.75
N SER A 965 -114.44 12.16 8.62
CA SER A 965 -114.53 11.08 7.61
C SER A 965 -113.28 10.90 6.73
N GLU A 966 -112.10 11.32 7.20
CA GLU A 966 -110.82 11.20 6.50
C GLU A 966 -109.77 10.63 7.46
N ALA A 967 -109.02 9.63 7.01
CA ALA A 967 -107.95 9.01 7.79
C ALA A 967 -106.62 9.74 7.57
N GLU A 968 -105.94 10.09 8.66
CA GLU A 968 -104.56 10.59 8.60
C GLU A 968 -103.55 9.44 8.66
N TYR A 969 -102.52 9.51 7.81
CA TYR A 969 -101.44 8.53 7.71
C TYR A 969 -100.11 9.15 8.15
N TYR A 970 -99.49 8.55 9.16
CA TYR A 970 -98.18 8.93 9.70
C TYR A 970 -97.10 7.96 9.25
N TRP A 971 -95.86 8.45 9.13
CA TRP A 971 -94.71 7.62 8.75
C TRP A 971 -93.37 8.24 9.19
N THR A 972 -92.37 7.38 9.35
CA THR A 972 -90.97 7.75 9.62
C THR A 972 -90.08 6.98 8.65
N MET A 973 -89.26 7.66 7.86
CA MET A 973 -88.25 7.05 7.00
C MET A 973 -86.87 7.10 7.68
N LYS A 974 -86.20 5.95 7.77
CA LYS A 974 -84.88 5.81 8.41
C LYS A 974 -83.88 5.13 7.48
N VAL A 975 -82.69 5.71 7.37
CA VAL A 975 -81.53 5.04 6.76
C VAL A 975 -80.48 4.78 7.83
N GLY A 976 -80.12 3.51 8.02
CA GLY A 976 -79.28 3.10 9.14
C GLY A 976 -79.92 3.48 10.48
N LYS A 977 -79.16 4.18 11.34
CA LYS A 977 -79.62 4.64 12.66
C LYS A 977 -80.30 6.03 12.66
N TYR A 978 -80.36 6.72 11.51
CA TYR A 978 -80.83 8.10 11.43
C TYR A 978 -82.25 8.19 10.86
N VAL A 979 -83.07 9.06 11.45
CA VAL A 979 -84.35 9.50 10.85
C VAL A 979 -84.02 10.58 9.81
N ILE A 980 -84.50 10.41 8.59
CA ILE A 980 -84.19 11.30 7.46
C ILE A 980 -85.43 12.04 6.93
N ALA A 981 -86.63 11.52 7.18
CA ALA A 981 -87.90 12.22 7.02
C ALA A 981 -88.96 11.61 7.96
N GLU A 982 -89.89 12.43 8.45
CA GLU A 982 -90.93 12.00 9.41
C GLU A 982 -92.17 12.89 9.30
N ARG A 983 -93.36 12.29 9.35
CA ARG A 983 -94.66 12.95 9.51
C ARG A 983 -95.24 12.58 10.88
N PRO A 984 -94.97 13.37 11.95
CA PRO A 984 -95.46 13.09 13.30
C PRO A 984 -96.96 13.43 13.45
N SER A 985 -97.62 12.82 14.43
CA SER A 985 -99.09 12.80 14.56
C SER A 985 -99.73 14.06 15.15
N ASN A 986 -99.09 15.22 15.04
CA ASN A 986 -99.53 16.47 15.67
C ASN A 986 -98.99 17.75 15.02
N SER A 987 -98.45 17.69 13.80
CA SER A 987 -97.82 18.85 13.15
C SER A 987 -98.25 19.05 11.72
N VAL A 988 -98.55 20.31 11.37
CA VAL A 988 -98.49 20.80 9.99
C VAL A 988 -97.07 20.56 9.47
N TRP A 989 -96.94 20.16 8.20
CA TRP A 989 -95.68 19.70 7.60
C TRP A 989 -94.74 20.87 7.30
N ASP A 990 -93.53 20.85 7.89
CA ASP A 990 -92.48 21.86 7.70
C ASP A 990 -91.18 21.20 7.20
N ALA A 991 -91.05 21.11 5.88
CA ALA A 991 -89.96 20.40 5.22
C ALA A 991 -88.65 21.21 5.19
N LYS A 992 -87.70 20.85 6.06
CA LYS A 992 -86.38 21.50 6.12
C LYS A 992 -85.49 21.10 4.95
N LYS A 993 -85.29 22.03 4.03
CA LYS A 993 -84.43 21.90 2.85
C LYS A 993 -82.95 21.75 3.24
N GLY A 994 -82.26 20.78 2.63
CA GLY A 994 -80.80 20.73 2.54
C GLY A 994 -80.06 20.21 3.78
N HIS A 995 -80.20 18.92 4.07
CA HIS A 995 -79.37 18.23 5.07
C HIS A 995 -78.56 17.09 4.43
N ILE A 996 -77.24 17.25 4.42
CA ILE A 996 -76.26 16.23 4.02
C ILE A 996 -75.95 15.35 5.23
N TYR A 997 -75.99 14.03 5.06
CA TYR A 997 -75.69 13.05 6.10
C TYR A 997 -74.44 12.24 5.75
N GLU A 998 -73.44 12.21 6.65
CA GLU A 998 -72.31 11.29 6.53
C GLU A 998 -72.64 9.92 7.13
N PHE A 999 -72.44 8.89 6.32
CA PHE A 999 -72.49 7.49 6.73
C PHE A 999 -71.06 6.93 6.71
N ILE A 1000 -70.67 6.24 7.79
CA ILE A 1000 -69.40 5.53 7.89
C ILE A 1000 -69.70 4.17 8.50
N GLU A 1001 -69.39 3.11 7.78
CA GLU A 1001 -69.38 1.74 8.28
C GLU A 1001 -68.06 1.08 7.86
N ASN A 1002 -67.41 0.37 8.78
CA ASN A 1002 -66.15 -0.36 8.59
C ASN A 1002 -64.93 0.43 8.05
N GLY A 1003 -64.98 1.77 8.04
CA GLY A 1003 -63.82 2.64 7.80
C GLY A 1003 -63.39 2.80 6.34
N GLU A 1004 -64.14 2.26 5.38
CA GLU A 1004 -63.94 2.57 3.96
C GLU A 1004 -64.52 3.96 3.64
N TYR A 1005 -63.68 4.84 3.09
CA TYR A 1005 -64.10 6.19 2.70
C TYR A 1005 -64.88 6.16 1.38
N ASN A 1006 -66.20 5.95 1.48
CA ASN A 1006 -67.18 6.36 0.47
C ASN A 1006 -67.91 7.58 1.04
N LYS A 1007 -67.81 8.75 0.41
CA LYS A 1007 -68.32 10.02 0.94
C LYS A 1007 -69.36 10.69 0.04
N TYR A 1008 -70.33 11.32 0.70
CA TYR A 1008 -71.40 12.20 0.20
C TYR A 1008 -72.50 11.53 -0.66
N PHE A 1009 -73.66 11.34 -0.02
CA PHE A 1009 -74.95 11.48 -0.69
C PHE A 1009 -75.35 12.96 -0.70
N ASN A 1010 -75.96 13.43 -1.79
CA ASN A 1010 -76.62 14.74 -1.84
C ASN A 1010 -78.09 14.57 -2.25
N TRP A 1011 -78.99 14.57 -1.27
CA TRP A 1011 -80.44 14.55 -1.51
C TRP A 1011 -80.98 15.97 -1.65
N ASP A 1012 -81.44 16.33 -2.84
CA ASP A 1012 -82.29 17.50 -3.04
C ASP A 1012 -83.75 17.04 -3.10
N PHE A 1013 -84.47 17.18 -1.99
CA PHE A 1013 -85.92 17.05 -1.97
C PHE A 1013 -86.52 18.33 -2.58
N SER A 1014 -86.64 18.34 -3.92
CA SER A 1014 -87.28 19.41 -4.66
C SER A 1014 -88.78 19.43 -4.39
N TYR A 1015 -89.25 20.48 -3.73
CA TYR A 1015 -90.67 20.80 -3.54
C TYR A 1015 -91.42 20.86 -4.87
N PHE A 1016 -92.45 20.03 -5.03
CA PHE A 1016 -93.52 20.29 -5.99
C PHE A 1016 -94.59 21.16 -5.31
N PRO A 1017 -95.08 22.24 -5.97
CA PRO A 1017 -96.26 22.94 -5.50
C PRO A 1017 -97.49 22.03 -5.64
N ILE A 1018 -98.44 22.18 -4.72
CA ILE A 1018 -99.71 21.42 -4.71
C ILE A 1018 -100.53 21.61 -6.02
N SER A 1019 -100.23 22.66 -6.79
CA SER A 1019 -100.84 22.97 -8.09
C SER A 1019 -100.40 22.09 -9.28
N GLU A 1020 -99.38 21.23 -9.13
CA GLU A 1020 -98.95 20.31 -10.20
C GLU A 1020 -99.32 18.83 -9.91
N ILE A 1021 -100.15 18.59 -8.90
CA ILE A 1021 -100.80 17.29 -8.67
C ILE A 1021 -101.99 17.17 -9.64
N PRO A 1022 -102.08 16.11 -10.47
CA PRO A 1022 -103.28 15.83 -11.27
C PRO A 1022 -104.52 15.68 -10.40
N ASP A 1023 -105.69 16.04 -10.94
CA ASP A 1023 -106.96 16.22 -10.20
C ASP A 1023 -107.22 15.18 -9.10
N ILE A 1024 -107.48 15.67 -7.88
CA ILE A 1024 -107.55 14.91 -6.62
C ILE A 1024 -108.72 13.90 -6.53
N ASN A 1025 -109.52 13.76 -7.59
CA ASN A 1025 -110.85 13.15 -7.57
C ASN A 1025 -110.97 11.78 -8.29
N THR A 1026 -109.91 11.22 -8.89
CA THR A 1026 -110.06 10.05 -9.81
C THR A 1026 -109.26 8.79 -9.51
N THR A 1027 -108.27 8.80 -8.59
CA THR A 1027 -107.52 7.58 -8.22
C THR A 1027 -107.16 7.58 -6.72
N PRO A 1028 -107.26 6.44 -6.00
CA PRO A 1028 -106.74 6.33 -4.65
C PRO A 1028 -105.23 6.61 -4.57
N LYS A 1029 -104.86 7.49 -3.64
CA LYS A 1029 -103.47 7.78 -3.23
C LYS A 1029 -102.85 6.50 -2.64
N ASN A 1030 -101.54 6.26 -2.82
CA ASN A 1030 -100.59 5.64 -1.85
C ASN A 1030 -99.28 5.14 -2.51
N TYR A 1031 -98.34 6.05 -2.77
CA TYR A 1031 -96.93 5.69 -3.05
C TYR A 1031 -95.96 6.70 -2.40
N ILE A 1032 -94.72 6.25 -2.15
CA ILE A 1032 -93.62 7.04 -1.58
C ILE A 1032 -92.56 7.25 -2.66
N PRO A 1033 -92.34 8.48 -3.18
CA PRO A 1033 -91.30 8.73 -4.18
C PRO A 1033 -89.89 8.73 -3.55
N VAL A 1034 -88.91 8.18 -4.28
CA VAL A 1034 -87.53 7.98 -3.85
C VAL A 1034 -86.55 8.43 -4.95
N TYR A 1035 -85.61 9.31 -4.58
CA TYR A 1035 -84.59 9.85 -5.47
C TYR A 1035 -83.20 9.48 -4.96
N ILE A 1036 -82.42 8.77 -5.79
CA ILE A 1036 -81.06 8.34 -5.47
C ILE A 1036 -80.10 9.07 -6.41
N ASN A 1037 -79.19 9.88 -5.85
CA ASN A 1037 -78.19 10.64 -6.60
C ASN A 1037 -76.80 10.32 -6.05
N ILE A 1038 -75.87 9.95 -6.94
CA ILE A 1038 -74.57 9.38 -6.58
C ILE A 1038 -73.45 10.26 -7.15
N MET A 1039 -72.50 10.63 -6.28
CA MET A 1039 -71.29 11.39 -6.60
C MET A 1039 -70.05 10.57 -6.25
N GLU A 1040 -68.92 10.79 -6.91
CA GLU A 1040 -67.60 10.52 -6.31
C GLU A 1040 -67.10 11.79 -5.60
N TYR A 1041 -66.16 11.63 -4.69
CA TYR A 1041 -65.37 12.75 -4.16
C TYR A 1041 -63.89 12.38 -4.19
N ASP A 1042 -63.34 12.52 -5.39
CA ASP A 1042 -61.91 12.65 -5.62
C ASP A 1042 -61.43 14.02 -5.06
N LYS A 1043 -60.18 14.12 -4.58
CA LYS A 1043 -59.62 15.39 -4.10
C LYS A 1043 -58.97 16.23 -5.21
N SER A 1044 -59.06 15.78 -6.46
CA SER A 1044 -58.39 16.37 -7.62
C SER A 1044 -59.29 17.27 -8.47
N ASP A 1045 -60.59 16.97 -8.54
CA ASP A 1045 -61.58 17.61 -9.42
C ASP A 1045 -62.95 17.70 -8.69
N PRO A 1046 -63.72 18.80 -8.78
CA PRO A 1046 -64.96 18.96 -8.01
C PRO A 1046 -66.24 18.32 -8.62
N ASP A 1047 -66.22 17.84 -9.87
CA ASP A 1047 -67.44 17.53 -10.65
C ASP A 1047 -67.64 16.03 -11.05
N ASP A 1048 -67.31 15.08 -10.16
CA ASP A 1048 -67.55 13.65 -10.39
C ASP A 1048 -69.01 13.23 -10.11
N HIS A 1049 -69.96 13.47 -11.03
CA HIS A 1049 -71.32 12.88 -10.97
C HIS A 1049 -71.31 11.44 -11.49
N ILE A 1050 -71.69 10.46 -10.66
CA ILE A 1050 -71.75 9.04 -11.05
C ILE A 1050 -73.09 8.68 -11.71
N GLY A 1051 -74.22 9.22 -11.22
CA GLY A 1051 -75.53 8.99 -11.84
C GLY A 1051 -76.72 9.18 -10.90
N THR A 1052 -77.93 9.11 -11.47
CA THR A 1052 -79.19 9.37 -10.76
C THR A 1052 -80.31 8.38 -11.14
N THR A 1053 -80.93 7.75 -10.13
CA THR A 1053 -82.11 6.88 -10.21
C THR A 1053 -83.34 7.57 -9.61
N LYS A 1054 -84.52 7.37 -10.23
CA LYS A 1054 -85.84 7.77 -9.71
C LYS A 1054 -86.74 6.53 -9.60
N ALA A 1055 -87.40 6.38 -8.46
CA ALA A 1055 -88.27 5.25 -8.16
C ALA A 1055 -89.40 5.66 -7.20
N HIS A 1056 -90.36 4.77 -7.00
CA HIS A 1056 -91.38 4.89 -5.96
C HIS A 1056 -91.67 3.56 -5.26
N LEU A 1057 -92.24 3.68 -4.06
CA LEU A 1057 -92.63 2.60 -3.17
C LEU A 1057 -94.16 2.59 -3.01
N THR A 1058 -94.83 1.65 -3.68
CA THR A 1058 -96.30 1.49 -3.66
C THR A 1058 -96.69 0.43 -2.63
N TYR A 1059 -97.85 0.58 -1.97
CA TYR A 1059 -98.43 -0.50 -1.15
C TYR A 1059 -99.59 -1.19 -1.88
N ASP A 1060 -99.51 -2.51 -1.98
CA ASP A 1060 -100.50 -3.38 -2.60
C ASP A 1060 -101.39 -3.98 -1.50
N TYR A 1061 -102.47 -3.27 -1.21
CA TYR A 1061 -103.43 -3.59 -0.14
C TYR A 1061 -104.14 -4.95 -0.32
N ASP A 1062 -104.31 -5.43 -1.56
CA ASP A 1062 -104.97 -6.71 -1.82
C ASP A 1062 -104.06 -7.92 -1.52
N ASN A 1063 -102.76 -7.68 -1.35
CA ASN A 1063 -101.72 -8.69 -1.16
C ASN A 1063 -100.76 -8.39 0.02
N ASP A 1064 -101.07 -7.38 0.83
CA ASP A 1064 -100.36 -6.93 2.04
C ASP A 1064 -98.82 -6.71 1.87
N GLN A 1065 -98.42 -6.21 0.70
CA GLN A 1065 -97.01 -6.16 0.27
C GLN A 1065 -96.59 -4.78 -0.26
N TRP A 1066 -95.33 -4.39 -0.02
CA TRP A 1066 -94.74 -3.23 -0.69
C TRP A 1066 -94.16 -3.61 -2.06
N LYS A 1067 -94.13 -2.65 -2.98
CA LYS A 1067 -93.50 -2.78 -4.30
C LYS A 1067 -92.54 -1.63 -4.54
N TRP A 1068 -91.34 -1.92 -5.02
CA TRP A 1068 -90.41 -0.93 -5.56
C TRP A 1068 -90.53 -0.90 -7.09
N GLU A 1069 -90.81 0.29 -7.63
CA GLU A 1069 -91.19 0.54 -9.02
C GLU A 1069 -90.36 1.74 -9.55
N TYR A 1070 -89.99 1.74 -10.83
CA TYR A 1070 -88.95 2.63 -11.37
C TYR A 1070 -89.49 3.69 -12.34
N ASP A 1071 -89.18 4.96 -12.10
CA ASP A 1071 -89.65 6.12 -12.88
C ASP A 1071 -88.65 6.58 -13.96
N GLY A 1072 -87.41 6.07 -13.92
CA GLY A 1072 -86.37 6.36 -14.90
C GLY A 1072 -85.14 7.09 -14.34
N SER A 1073 -84.14 7.29 -15.20
CA SER A 1073 -82.93 8.06 -14.93
C SER A 1073 -82.88 9.34 -15.78
N GLN A 1074 -82.04 10.32 -15.40
CA GLN A 1074 -81.84 11.55 -16.19
C GLN A 1074 -80.38 11.84 -16.55
N SER A 1075 -79.42 11.17 -15.91
CA SER A 1075 -78.00 11.19 -16.29
C SER A 1075 -77.28 9.97 -15.71
N HIS A 1076 -76.51 9.26 -16.55
CA HIS A 1076 -75.62 8.12 -16.21
C HIS A 1076 -76.22 6.94 -15.41
N GLY A 1077 -77.54 6.91 -15.21
CA GLY A 1077 -78.24 5.92 -14.38
C GLY A 1077 -78.60 4.62 -15.09
N ASN A 1078 -79.28 3.75 -14.33
CA ASN A 1078 -79.56 2.35 -14.65
C ASN A 1078 -80.04 2.12 -16.11
N GLN A 1079 -79.44 1.12 -16.75
CA GLN A 1079 -79.67 0.70 -18.14
C GLN A 1079 -80.58 -0.53 -18.27
N GLU A 1080 -80.86 -1.25 -17.18
CA GLU A 1080 -81.66 -2.47 -17.24
C GLU A 1080 -83.18 -2.19 -17.21
N SER A 1081 -83.94 -3.05 -17.88
CA SER A 1081 -85.41 -3.07 -17.80
C SER A 1081 -85.85 -3.77 -16.51
N ASN A 1082 -85.66 -3.10 -15.37
CA ASN A 1082 -85.89 -3.71 -14.05
C ASN A 1082 -87.35 -4.22 -13.89
N PRO A 1083 -87.55 -5.43 -13.36
CA PRO A 1083 -88.87 -5.92 -12.97
C PRO A 1083 -89.37 -5.17 -11.72
N HIS A 1084 -90.69 -5.15 -11.51
CA HIS A 1084 -91.28 -4.71 -10.24
C HIS A 1084 -90.74 -5.60 -9.11
N ILE A 1085 -90.15 -4.99 -8.07
CA ILE A 1085 -89.59 -5.74 -6.94
C ILE A 1085 -90.62 -5.74 -5.82
N THR A 1086 -91.31 -6.87 -5.68
CA THR A 1086 -92.18 -7.14 -4.53
C THR A 1086 -91.33 -7.35 -3.27
N ILE A 1087 -91.70 -6.68 -2.19
CA ILE A 1087 -91.05 -6.79 -0.89
C ILE A 1087 -92.01 -7.55 0.04
N GLY A 1088 -91.67 -8.81 0.31
CA GLY A 1088 -92.48 -9.71 1.13
C GLY A 1088 -92.61 -9.26 2.58
N ASP A 1089 -93.66 -9.73 3.25
CA ASP A 1089 -94.01 -9.33 4.61
C ASP A 1089 -92.89 -9.65 5.62
N GLY A 1090 -92.44 -8.61 6.34
CA GLY A 1090 -91.31 -8.67 7.28
C GLY A 1090 -89.91 -8.93 6.69
N GLY A 1091 -89.71 -8.84 5.36
CA GLY A 1091 -88.45 -9.20 4.67
C GLY A 1091 -87.36 -8.10 4.58
N GLU A 1092 -86.13 -8.52 4.22
CA GLU A 1092 -85.03 -7.68 3.71
C GLU A 1092 -84.74 -8.11 2.26
N GLU A 1093 -85.15 -7.29 1.28
CA GLU A 1093 -84.89 -7.50 -0.14
C GLU A 1093 -83.60 -6.79 -0.59
N ILE A 1094 -82.88 -7.41 -1.53
CA ILE A 1094 -81.57 -6.93 -2.00
C ILE A 1094 -81.50 -7.05 -3.53
N PHE A 1095 -81.25 -5.92 -4.21
CA PHE A 1095 -81.03 -5.86 -5.66
C PHE A 1095 -79.81 -4.99 -5.98
N THR A 1096 -79.44 -4.87 -7.26
CA THR A 1096 -78.27 -4.08 -7.70
C THR A 1096 -78.58 -3.36 -9.00
N GLU A 1097 -78.08 -2.13 -9.14
CA GLU A 1097 -78.17 -1.30 -10.35
C GLU A 1097 -76.77 -1.08 -10.96
N GLU A 1098 -76.60 -1.24 -12.28
CA GLU A 1098 -75.37 -0.83 -13.00
C GLU A 1098 -75.41 0.67 -13.34
N TYR A 1099 -74.37 1.42 -12.97
CA TYR A 1099 -74.12 2.80 -13.41
C TYR A 1099 -72.88 2.86 -14.30
N ARG A 1100 -72.86 3.73 -15.33
CA ARG A 1100 -71.71 3.84 -16.25
C ARG A 1100 -71.19 5.28 -16.35
N THR A 1101 -69.89 5.44 -16.13
CA THR A 1101 -69.17 6.72 -16.21
C THR A 1101 -67.93 6.59 -17.09
N ASN A 1102 -67.41 7.72 -17.58
CA ASN A 1102 -66.17 7.75 -18.37
C ASN A 1102 -64.92 7.30 -17.60
N ASP A 1103 -64.99 7.29 -16.26
CA ASP A 1103 -63.89 6.95 -15.35
C ASP A 1103 -64.08 5.57 -14.67
N GLY A 1104 -65.20 4.89 -14.97
CA GLY A 1104 -65.47 3.51 -14.60
C GLY A 1104 -66.97 3.19 -14.47
N ASP A 1105 -67.35 1.98 -14.89
CA ASP A 1105 -68.63 1.38 -14.50
C ASP A 1105 -68.65 1.14 -12.98
N THR A 1106 -69.84 1.11 -12.38
CA THR A 1106 -70.05 1.06 -10.93
C THR A 1106 -71.37 0.36 -10.59
N ASP A 1107 -71.27 -0.77 -9.89
CA ASP A 1107 -72.42 -1.54 -9.41
C ASP A 1107 -72.88 -0.99 -8.05
N VAL A 1108 -74.20 -0.85 -7.86
CA VAL A 1108 -74.81 -0.25 -6.66
C VAL A 1108 -75.85 -1.20 -6.07
N THR A 1109 -75.49 -1.91 -5.00
CA THR A 1109 -76.39 -2.83 -4.28
C THR A 1109 -77.30 -2.07 -3.32
N ILE A 1110 -78.60 -2.05 -3.61
CA ILE A 1110 -79.65 -1.43 -2.80
C ILE A 1110 -80.31 -2.50 -1.92
N THR A 1111 -80.68 -2.13 -0.69
CA THR A 1111 -81.38 -2.98 0.25
C THR A 1111 -82.63 -2.29 0.79
N ILE A 1112 -83.76 -2.99 0.80
CA ILE A 1112 -85.02 -2.48 1.35
C ILE A 1112 -85.53 -3.49 2.39
N SER A 1113 -85.71 -3.04 3.63
CA SER A 1113 -86.32 -3.86 4.68
C SER A 1113 -87.51 -3.14 5.29
N TRP A 1114 -88.51 -3.89 5.75
CA TRP A 1114 -89.64 -3.31 6.46
C TRP A 1114 -90.15 -4.23 7.58
N LYS A 1115 -90.88 -3.62 8.52
CA LYS A 1115 -91.41 -4.27 9.71
C LYS A 1115 -92.44 -3.38 10.40
N GLU A 1116 -93.56 -3.98 10.82
CA GLU A 1116 -94.62 -3.42 11.68
C GLU A 1116 -94.11 -2.62 12.89
#